data_AF-A0A314ZZZ3-F1
#
_entry.id   AF-A0A314ZZZ3-F1
#
_cell.length_a   1.000
_cell.length_b   1.000
_cell.length_c   1.000
_cell.angle_alpha   90.00
_cell.angle_beta   90.00
_cell.angle_gamma   90.00
#
_symmetry.space_group_name_H-M   'P 1'
#
loop_
_entity.id
_entity.type
_entity.pdbx_description
1 polymer ?
#
loop_
_entity_poly.entity_id
_entity_poly.type
_entity_poly.pdbx_seq_one_letter_code
_entity_poly.pdbx_strand_id
1 'polypeptide(L)'
;MGATNEDKASILLLDADYCNITNNNISNSYNGIWLYSPSSSIINNNLVGNHVSDNNGYGIYLSTAAYNNLTNNVVTRNNNGIYLFSSEDNELIDNTILDNVDKGIYLYSSGSNNLTQNNVSANIGHGIYMDGGSDNNLTRNTISDNDKYGIWATNIGNTNLISKNTISDNGFSGVYLQICSYITLNGNTISGNGEDSGNGYGIDLYNSYNNHIFNNYLNNSENAKDTSDSNLGNEWNTTKTLGPNIAGGDYIGGNLWATPDGTGFSQENTDTDGDGFCDTPNDTYTIHEAENNYDYLPLVMPTSLKFTESPAVFFINNDGTNRSENANFTFAYSGENISLWTKLDNKSDASVVADFSNITGNTNPISFEHQGDGVFTLLNHTMPDNDTGVYYISIHATTATDANNTVCPVMLNFNPKSNITGLGNPNTTDWTEINDLTHVSNLTFEANDSNGNVIGSLEFTKNVNLCDIEFAQKLQQFGEYVDFDTAQTTLDSANLSTLNVSTNLTMYGLGSFENQPGILLDGQPILESGQTSNGTVSGLDWNAEKGTLTFSVGHWSTYTADGKTPEVTAISPKEKRVKVGDILDLNVSVKDTAGISSVVVNVSSVNDTVDEAVLKNVSGYWVNNSIMVDTDAEDTYYLNINATDVLGNYNNTVNLSVIRADTVKTDDYKKSSSGGRSSVGPSMPPEDVEGTVSGIKRVLAGSNVKYDFSDGQGPVLGISFDAKDDKGTVVAKVQTLKDKPDDVDDPKGNSYQLMSITVGSEGTISDENADNILIEFKVSKEWVEKNNIDPSTIRMTRFHDGKWQDLPSNQVREDDQYLHFTAETPGFSVFSIVGDEYKEGIEEPIAEQPEDEETTDEPASETENAQTPGFTAIFAVALIAGAALIMRKD
;
A
#
# COMPACT_ATOMS: atom_id res chain seq x y z
N MET A 1 -29.97 35.02 23.95
CA MET A 1 -30.52 36.37 24.19
C MET A 1 -29.47 37.15 24.94
N GLY A 2 -28.60 37.81 24.18
CA GLY A 2 -27.44 38.50 24.70
C GLY A 2 -27.76 39.90 25.21
N ALA A 3 -26.74 40.57 25.74
CA ALA A 3 -26.84 41.94 26.20
C ALA A 3 -26.49 42.92 25.08
N THR A 4 -27.24 44.02 24.99
CA THR A 4 -27.30 44.91 23.81
C THR A 4 -26.50 46.20 23.93
N ASN A 5 -25.56 46.29 24.89
CA ASN A 5 -24.68 47.46 25.04
C ASN A 5 -23.31 47.12 24.45
N GLU A 6 -22.61 48.14 23.94
CA GLU A 6 -21.34 47.99 23.22
C GLU A 6 -20.24 47.26 24.04
N ASP A 7 -20.24 47.44 25.37
CA ASP A 7 -19.28 46.78 26.28
C ASP A 7 -19.66 45.33 26.69
N LYS A 8 -20.57 44.65 26.00
CA LYS A 8 -21.13 43.37 26.47
C LYS A 8 -21.08 42.24 25.44
N ALA A 9 -20.58 41.09 25.88
CA ALA A 9 -20.64 39.83 25.16
C ALA A 9 -21.67 38.86 25.78
N SER A 10 -22.09 37.85 25.03
CA SER A 10 -22.85 36.71 25.58
C SER A 10 -21.97 35.79 26.43
N ILE A 11 -20.72 35.57 26.01
CA ILE A 11 -19.67 34.96 26.83
C ILE A 11 -18.50 35.95 26.90
N LEU A 12 -18.09 36.33 28.12
CA LEU A 12 -16.91 37.15 28.38
C LEU A 12 -15.95 36.36 29.28
N LEU A 13 -14.75 36.09 28.77
CA LEU A 13 -13.62 35.59 29.54
C LEU A 13 -12.66 36.75 29.82
N LEU A 14 -12.52 37.11 31.09
CA LEU A 14 -11.64 38.19 31.56
C LEU A 14 -10.45 37.56 32.31
N ASP A 15 -9.26 37.65 31.73
CA ASP A 15 -8.00 37.12 32.27
C ASP A 15 -8.13 35.64 32.72
N ALA A 16 -8.88 34.85 31.93
CA ALA A 16 -9.23 33.46 32.21
C ALA A 16 -8.58 32.53 31.18
N ASP A 17 -7.78 31.60 31.69
CA ASP A 17 -6.93 30.64 30.98
C ASP A 17 -7.51 29.21 31.07
N TYR A 18 -7.12 28.30 30.15
CA TYR A 18 -7.58 26.91 30.06
C TYR A 18 -9.11 26.68 30.07
N CYS A 19 -9.89 27.64 29.56
CA CYS A 19 -11.34 27.51 29.42
C CYS A 19 -11.71 26.83 28.09
N ASN A 20 -12.64 25.87 28.17
CA ASN A 20 -13.20 25.20 27.00
C ASN A 20 -14.63 25.71 26.74
N ILE A 21 -14.84 26.38 25.61
CA ILE A 21 -16.15 26.83 25.12
C ILE A 21 -16.48 25.97 23.90
N THR A 22 -17.35 24.97 24.06
CA THR A 22 -17.63 24.00 22.98
C THR A 22 -19.11 23.84 22.67
N ASN A 23 -19.45 23.70 21.38
CA ASN A 23 -20.79 23.39 20.86
C ASN A 23 -21.92 24.33 21.33
N ASN A 24 -21.63 25.61 21.57
CA ASN A 24 -22.63 26.59 21.98
C ASN A 24 -23.31 27.26 20.78
N ASN A 25 -24.60 27.62 20.93
CA ASN A 25 -25.31 28.50 19.98
C ASN A 25 -25.49 29.89 20.62
N ILE A 26 -24.81 30.89 20.06
CA ILE A 26 -24.64 32.22 20.65
C ILE A 26 -25.12 33.27 19.65
N SER A 27 -26.26 33.89 19.95
CA SER A 27 -26.83 34.88 19.05
C SER A 27 -27.64 35.99 19.72
N ASN A 28 -27.91 37.04 18.94
CA ASN A 28 -28.70 38.21 19.32
C ASN A 28 -28.09 38.92 20.55
N SER A 29 -26.81 39.29 20.42
CA SER A 29 -25.99 40.00 21.41
C SER A 29 -25.36 41.25 20.78
N TYR A 30 -24.65 42.08 21.55
CA TYR A 30 -23.69 42.99 20.95
C TYR A 30 -22.45 42.23 20.46
N ASN A 31 -21.65 41.64 21.35
CA ASN A 31 -20.61 40.69 20.98
C ASN A 31 -21.05 39.24 21.30
N GLY A 32 -20.62 38.26 20.51
CA GLY A 32 -20.91 36.84 20.76
C GLY A 32 -20.04 36.27 21.89
N ILE A 33 -18.82 35.88 21.55
CA ILE A 33 -17.76 35.47 22.49
C ILE A 33 -16.69 36.57 22.54
N TRP A 34 -16.26 36.96 23.74
CA TRP A 34 -15.16 37.89 23.94
C TRP A 34 -14.14 37.34 24.94
N LEU A 35 -12.89 37.22 24.50
CA LEU A 35 -11.72 36.89 25.31
C LEU A 35 -10.92 38.18 25.51
N TYR A 36 -10.63 38.54 26.75
CA TYR A 36 -9.90 39.76 27.09
C TYR A 36 -8.88 39.53 28.19
N SER A 37 -7.59 39.79 27.92
CA SER A 37 -6.57 39.91 28.97
C SER A 37 -6.05 41.36 29.01
N PRO A 38 -6.17 42.10 30.14
CA PRO A 38 -5.66 43.46 30.24
C PRO A 38 -4.12 43.53 30.37
N SER A 39 -3.46 42.40 30.57
CA SER A 39 -2.02 42.26 30.85
C SER A 39 -1.20 41.63 29.70
N SER A 40 -1.83 41.30 28.57
CA SER A 40 -1.24 40.44 27.53
C SER A 40 -0.76 39.10 28.12
N SER A 41 -1.57 38.53 29.02
CA SER A 41 -1.40 37.20 29.60
C SER A 41 -1.49 36.13 28.51
N ILE A 42 -0.76 35.03 28.71
CA ILE A 42 -1.04 33.76 28.02
C ILE A 42 -2.47 33.35 28.39
N ILE A 43 -3.32 33.08 27.39
CA ILE A 43 -4.69 32.64 27.54
C ILE A 43 -4.94 31.46 26.59
N ASN A 44 -4.81 30.24 27.10
CA ASN A 44 -4.94 28.99 26.34
C ASN A 44 -6.39 28.48 26.33
N ASN A 45 -7.32 29.25 25.74
CA ASN A 45 -8.72 28.79 25.64
C ASN A 45 -9.00 28.04 24.34
N ASN A 46 -9.87 27.04 24.42
CA ASN A 46 -10.33 26.25 23.27
C ASN A 46 -11.78 26.60 22.94
N LEU A 47 -12.01 27.13 21.74
CA LEU A 47 -13.32 27.44 21.19
C LEU A 47 -13.60 26.45 20.05
N VAL A 48 -14.41 25.42 20.30
CA VAL A 48 -14.62 24.33 19.33
C VAL A 48 -16.09 24.13 18.98
N GLY A 49 -16.44 24.14 17.69
CA GLY A 49 -17.78 23.77 17.22
C GLY A 49 -18.90 24.77 17.59
N ASN A 50 -18.57 26.01 17.96
CA ASN A 50 -19.59 26.99 18.35
C ASN A 50 -20.25 27.63 17.13
N HIS A 51 -21.57 27.82 17.19
CA HIS A 51 -22.34 28.58 16.22
C HIS A 51 -22.59 30.00 16.78
N VAL A 52 -21.98 31.02 16.17
CA VAL A 52 -22.00 32.39 16.67
C VAL A 52 -22.60 33.31 15.61
N SER A 53 -23.86 33.73 15.81
CA SER A 53 -24.62 34.41 14.76
C SER A 53 -25.40 35.65 15.19
N ASP A 54 -25.70 36.52 14.23
CA ASP A 54 -26.68 37.60 14.41
C ASP A 54 -26.35 38.53 15.61
N ASN A 55 -25.07 38.87 15.78
CA ASN A 55 -24.59 39.80 16.82
C ASN A 55 -24.20 41.16 16.20
N ASN A 56 -24.59 42.26 16.85
CA ASN A 56 -24.45 43.63 16.30
C ASN A 56 -23.00 44.10 16.14
N GLY A 57 -22.06 43.51 16.88
CA GLY A 57 -20.64 43.81 16.89
C GLY A 57 -19.83 42.62 16.37
N TYR A 58 -19.00 42.05 17.22
CA TYR A 58 -18.10 40.95 16.86
C TYR A 58 -18.74 39.60 17.16
N GLY A 59 -18.60 38.63 16.25
CA GLY A 59 -18.94 37.24 16.52
C GLY A 59 -18.03 36.67 17.61
N ILE A 60 -16.75 36.49 17.28
CA ILE A 60 -15.69 36.11 18.24
C ILE A 60 -14.67 37.25 18.30
N TYR A 61 -14.38 37.76 19.50
CA TYR A 61 -13.42 38.84 19.72
C TYR A 61 -12.31 38.40 20.68
N LEU A 62 -11.07 38.39 20.20
CA LEU A 62 -9.85 38.22 20.99
C LEU A 62 -9.22 39.61 21.15
N SER A 63 -9.02 40.02 22.40
CA SER A 63 -8.49 41.33 22.74
C SER A 63 -7.35 41.16 23.73
N THR A 64 -6.13 41.44 23.28
CA THR A 64 -4.90 41.21 24.04
C THR A 64 -4.84 39.82 24.69
N ALA A 65 -5.29 38.80 23.94
CA ALA A 65 -5.36 37.39 24.37
C ALA A 65 -4.57 36.52 23.38
N ALA A 66 -3.62 35.74 23.88
CA ALA A 66 -2.69 34.96 23.07
C ALA A 66 -2.76 33.46 23.39
N TYR A 67 -2.38 32.58 22.45
CA TYR A 67 -2.39 31.10 22.56
C TYR A 67 -3.78 30.42 22.55
N ASN A 68 -4.78 31.02 21.91
CA ASN A 68 -6.13 30.44 21.80
C ASN A 68 -6.29 29.58 20.56
N ASN A 69 -7.03 28.48 20.67
CA ASN A 69 -7.42 27.64 19.54
C ASN A 69 -8.93 27.80 19.24
N LEU A 70 -9.24 28.22 18.02
CA LEU A 70 -10.57 28.34 17.46
C LEU A 70 -10.71 27.29 16.35
N THR A 71 -11.37 26.16 16.63
CA THR A 71 -11.54 25.06 15.67
C THR A 71 -13.01 24.86 15.27
N ASN A 72 -13.31 24.65 13.98
CA ASN A 72 -14.65 24.22 13.51
C ASN A 72 -15.82 25.12 13.96
N ASN A 73 -15.59 26.42 14.23
CA ASN A 73 -16.67 27.35 14.61
C ASN A 73 -17.37 27.89 13.36
N VAL A 74 -18.68 28.16 13.48
CA VAL A 74 -19.52 28.69 12.41
C VAL A 74 -19.98 30.09 12.80
N VAL A 75 -19.40 31.13 12.18
CA VAL A 75 -19.52 32.52 12.60
C VAL A 75 -20.21 33.35 11.52
N THR A 76 -21.50 33.68 11.73
CA THR A 76 -22.38 34.11 10.63
C THR A 76 -23.19 35.38 10.91
N ARG A 77 -23.39 36.26 9.92
CA ARG A 77 -24.27 37.46 10.07
C ARG A 77 -23.96 38.36 11.28
N ASN A 78 -22.68 38.51 11.63
CA ASN A 78 -22.22 39.48 12.63
C ASN A 78 -21.69 40.74 11.91
N ASN A 79 -21.41 41.84 12.61
CA ASN A 79 -20.77 43.00 11.96
C ASN A 79 -19.33 42.68 11.53
N ASN A 80 -18.55 42.03 12.40
CA ASN A 80 -17.34 41.30 11.98
C ASN A 80 -17.43 39.87 12.51
N GLY A 81 -16.94 38.89 11.74
CA GLY A 81 -16.95 37.49 12.14
C GLY A 81 -16.01 37.23 13.32
N ILE A 82 -14.71 37.12 13.04
CA ILE A 82 -13.66 36.92 14.03
C ILE A 82 -12.73 38.13 14.04
N TYR A 83 -12.49 38.72 15.20
CA TYR A 83 -11.60 39.88 15.37
C TYR A 83 -10.50 39.57 16.39
N LEU A 84 -9.25 39.72 15.97
CA LEU A 84 -8.05 39.67 16.81
C LEU A 84 -7.49 41.09 16.93
N PHE A 85 -7.43 41.61 18.16
CA PHE A 85 -6.84 42.91 18.49
C PHE A 85 -5.65 42.70 19.42
N SER A 86 -4.45 43.05 18.95
CA SER A 86 -3.17 42.85 19.67
C SER A 86 -3.05 41.47 20.32
N SER A 87 -3.42 40.44 19.57
CA SER A 87 -3.60 39.06 20.03
C SER A 87 -2.67 38.14 19.24
N GLU A 88 -1.74 37.51 19.94
CA GLU A 88 -0.60 36.79 19.32
C GLU A 88 -0.77 35.26 19.41
N ASP A 89 -0.05 34.50 18.59
CA ASP A 89 0.11 33.04 18.74
C ASP A 89 -1.22 32.23 18.76
N ASN A 90 -2.29 32.71 18.11
CA ASN A 90 -3.58 32.00 18.08
C ASN A 90 -3.73 31.10 16.84
N GLU A 91 -4.46 30.00 16.98
CA GLU A 91 -4.78 29.06 15.91
C GLU A 91 -6.25 29.16 15.52
N LEU A 92 -6.53 29.41 14.25
CA LEU A 92 -7.86 29.43 13.65
C LEU A 92 -7.89 28.33 12.58
N ILE A 93 -8.58 27.21 12.87
CA ILE A 93 -8.56 25.99 12.04
C ILE A 93 -9.98 25.57 11.66
N ASP A 94 -10.21 25.27 10.37
CA ASP A 94 -11.49 24.74 9.82
C ASP A 94 -12.76 25.56 10.18
N ASN A 95 -12.63 26.86 10.49
CA ASN A 95 -13.79 27.68 10.82
C ASN A 95 -14.54 28.10 9.54
N THR A 96 -15.87 28.21 9.63
CA THR A 96 -16.72 28.76 8.55
C THR A 96 -17.22 30.16 8.92
N ILE A 97 -16.79 31.19 8.20
CA ILE A 97 -17.09 32.60 8.45
C ILE A 97 -17.84 33.17 7.25
N LEU A 98 -19.15 33.41 7.40
CA LEU A 98 -20.04 33.74 6.29
C LEU A 98 -21.08 34.85 6.57
N ASP A 99 -21.53 35.56 5.53
CA ASP A 99 -22.54 36.63 5.61
C ASP A 99 -22.24 37.77 6.61
N ASN A 100 -20.99 38.00 7.03
CA ASN A 100 -20.67 39.08 7.98
C ASN A 100 -20.58 40.45 7.27
N VAL A 101 -20.89 41.54 7.97
CA VAL A 101 -21.20 42.84 7.33
C VAL A 101 -19.97 43.63 6.87
N ASP A 102 -18.84 43.54 7.57
CA ASP A 102 -17.67 44.41 7.35
C ASP A 102 -16.33 43.66 7.14
N LYS A 103 -16.01 42.70 8.01
CA LYS A 103 -14.91 41.75 7.79
C LYS A 103 -15.34 40.33 8.20
N GLY A 104 -14.93 39.33 7.44
CA GLY A 104 -14.98 37.94 7.87
C GLY A 104 -14.02 37.73 9.05
N ILE A 105 -12.72 37.80 8.78
CA ILE A 105 -11.66 37.76 9.79
C ILE A 105 -10.88 39.08 9.77
N TYR A 106 -10.60 39.66 10.94
CA TYR A 106 -9.83 40.89 11.09
C TYR A 106 -8.68 40.67 12.09
N LEU A 107 -7.45 40.93 11.68
CA LEU A 107 -6.26 41.00 12.52
C LEU A 107 -5.83 42.47 12.60
N TYR A 108 -5.84 43.06 13.80
CA TYR A 108 -5.32 44.39 14.05
C TYR A 108 -4.13 44.33 15.00
N SER A 109 -2.96 44.77 14.53
CA SER A 109 -1.69 44.78 15.28
C SER A 109 -1.42 43.45 15.99
N SER A 110 -1.71 42.33 15.30
CA SER A 110 -1.72 40.96 15.84
C SER A 110 -0.79 40.06 15.02
N GLY A 111 0.10 39.33 15.68
CA GLY A 111 1.15 38.53 15.04
C GLY A 111 1.21 37.05 15.44
N SER A 112 2.06 36.28 14.77
CA SER A 112 2.28 34.84 14.98
C SER A 112 1.02 33.95 14.90
N ASN A 113 -0.07 34.44 14.30
CA ASN A 113 -1.33 33.68 14.25
C ASN A 113 -1.35 32.73 13.04
N ASN A 114 -1.83 31.50 13.24
CA ASN A 114 -2.02 30.49 12.19
C ASN A 114 -3.50 30.45 11.78
N LEU A 115 -3.80 30.80 10.53
CA LEU A 115 -5.11 30.68 9.92
C LEU A 115 -5.04 29.56 8.88
N THR A 116 -5.60 28.40 9.20
CA THR A 116 -5.48 27.19 8.37
C THR A 116 -6.86 26.64 8.00
N GLN A 117 -7.09 26.34 6.71
CA GLN A 117 -8.30 25.66 6.22
C GLN A 117 -9.65 26.34 6.56
N ASN A 118 -9.66 27.64 6.88
CA ASN A 118 -10.90 28.37 7.13
C ASN A 118 -11.61 28.67 5.80
N ASN A 119 -12.95 28.60 5.81
CA ASN A 119 -13.80 29.08 4.73
C ASN A 119 -14.35 30.46 5.10
N VAL A 120 -13.97 31.49 4.34
CA VAL A 120 -14.28 32.90 4.60
C VAL A 120 -14.99 33.49 3.37
N SER A 121 -16.31 33.33 3.30
CA SER A 121 -17.08 33.58 2.08
C SER A 121 -18.33 34.42 2.26
N ALA A 122 -18.82 35.04 1.18
CA ALA A 122 -20.07 35.83 1.16
C ALA A 122 -20.14 36.99 2.18
N ASN A 123 -19.00 37.54 2.64
CA ASN A 123 -19.01 38.67 3.57
C ASN A 123 -19.16 40.00 2.80
N ILE A 124 -20.03 40.90 3.26
CA ILE A 124 -20.40 42.19 2.62
C ILE A 124 -19.24 43.22 2.62
N GLY A 125 -18.11 42.84 3.21
CA GLY A 125 -16.89 43.61 3.16
C GLY A 125 -15.71 42.76 2.71
N HIS A 126 -14.67 42.71 3.55
CA HIS A 126 -13.45 41.98 3.23
C HIS A 126 -13.54 40.55 3.78
N GLY A 127 -12.96 39.58 3.06
CA GLY A 127 -12.80 38.23 3.58
C GLY A 127 -11.89 38.24 4.80
N ILE A 128 -10.59 38.44 4.58
CA ILE A 128 -9.57 38.62 5.63
C ILE A 128 -8.96 40.02 5.52
N TYR A 129 -8.92 40.76 6.63
CA TYR A 129 -8.25 42.05 6.74
C TYR A 129 -7.13 41.98 7.78
N MET A 130 -5.94 42.45 7.43
CA MET A 130 -4.76 42.54 8.31
C MET A 130 -4.25 43.98 8.33
N ASP A 131 -4.16 44.58 9.51
CA ASP A 131 -3.66 45.95 9.71
C ASP A 131 -2.54 45.94 10.76
N GLY A 132 -1.29 45.91 10.28
CA GLY A 132 -0.11 45.60 11.08
C GLY A 132 -0.01 44.13 11.51
N GLY A 133 0.95 43.84 12.40
CA GLY A 133 1.31 42.47 12.82
C GLY A 133 2.56 41.92 12.10
N SER A 134 3.06 40.79 12.58
CA SER A 134 4.15 40.02 11.95
C SER A 134 3.91 38.53 12.08
N ASP A 135 4.56 37.74 11.24
CA ASP A 135 4.69 36.28 11.37
C ASP A 135 3.36 35.50 11.36
N ASN A 136 2.28 36.13 10.86
CA ASN A 136 1.03 35.43 10.61
C ASN A 136 1.14 34.53 9.38
N ASN A 137 0.44 33.40 9.43
CA ASN A 137 0.50 32.34 8.44
C ASN A 137 -0.91 31.96 8.00
N LEU A 138 -1.27 32.34 6.77
CA LEU A 138 -2.55 32.04 6.14
C LEU A 138 -2.33 30.88 5.16
N THR A 139 -2.76 29.68 5.54
CA THR A 139 -2.58 28.45 4.73
C THR A 139 -3.87 27.72 4.37
N ARG A 140 -4.02 27.32 3.11
CA ARG A 140 -5.13 26.45 2.65
C ARG A 140 -6.54 26.98 2.95
N ASN A 141 -6.71 28.28 3.16
CA ASN A 141 -8.03 28.88 3.38
C ASN A 141 -8.76 29.05 2.04
N THR A 142 -10.09 28.95 2.06
CA THR A 142 -10.97 29.28 0.94
C THR A 142 -11.58 30.65 1.21
N ILE A 143 -11.37 31.63 0.32
CA ILE A 143 -11.74 33.03 0.53
C ILE A 143 -12.46 33.51 -0.73
N SER A 144 -13.78 33.33 -0.78
CA SER A 144 -14.58 33.54 -1.99
C SER A 144 -15.80 34.44 -1.82
N ASP A 145 -16.30 35.00 -2.92
CA ASP A 145 -17.61 35.69 -2.96
C ASP A 145 -17.76 36.87 -1.98
N ASN A 146 -16.66 37.47 -1.49
CA ASN A 146 -16.74 38.63 -0.59
C ASN A 146 -16.89 39.92 -1.42
N ASP A 147 -17.81 40.81 -1.05
CA ASP A 147 -18.19 42.02 -1.82
C ASP A 147 -17.02 42.99 -2.11
N LYS A 148 -15.87 42.85 -1.42
CA LYS A 148 -14.68 43.70 -1.57
C LYS A 148 -13.43 42.85 -1.87
N TYR A 149 -12.33 43.09 -1.15
CA TYR A 149 -11.09 42.31 -1.29
C TYR A 149 -11.21 40.96 -0.58
N GLY A 150 -10.68 39.90 -1.19
CA GLY A 150 -10.55 38.60 -0.54
C GLY A 150 -9.61 38.68 0.67
N ILE A 151 -8.35 39.06 0.42
CA ILE A 151 -7.38 39.44 1.46
C ILE A 151 -7.01 40.91 1.25
N TRP A 152 -7.09 41.73 2.30
CA TRP A 152 -6.44 43.04 2.35
C TRP A 152 -5.43 43.08 3.50
N ALA A 153 -4.16 43.36 3.19
CA ALA A 153 -3.13 43.67 4.16
C ALA A 153 -2.75 45.16 4.08
N THR A 154 -2.53 45.80 5.22
CA THR A 154 -2.03 47.18 5.28
C THR A 154 -1.02 47.41 6.41
N ASN A 155 -0.04 48.29 6.19
CA ASN A 155 0.99 48.70 7.16
C ASN A 155 1.84 47.55 7.76
N ILE A 156 2.12 46.50 6.98
CA ILE A 156 2.89 45.33 7.45
C ILE A 156 4.36 45.47 7.05
N GLY A 157 5.31 45.24 7.97
CA GLY A 157 6.74 45.46 7.76
C GLY A 157 7.65 44.25 7.98
N ASN A 158 7.09 43.05 8.09
CA ASN A 158 7.77 41.83 8.53
C ASN A 158 7.25 40.60 7.78
N THR A 159 7.99 39.49 7.88
CA THR A 159 7.62 38.17 7.38
C THR A 159 6.18 37.81 7.70
N ASN A 160 5.33 37.63 6.69
CA ASN A 160 4.01 36.99 6.82
C ASN A 160 3.83 36.05 5.62
N LEU A 161 3.20 34.91 5.82
CA LEU A 161 3.04 33.87 4.79
C LEU A 161 1.59 33.78 4.36
N ILE A 162 1.33 33.92 3.07
CA ILE A 162 0.05 33.65 2.43
C ILE A 162 0.31 32.52 1.43
N SER A 163 -0.05 31.28 1.75
CA SER A 163 0.28 30.14 0.90
C SER A 163 -0.80 29.09 0.73
N LYS A 164 -0.88 28.48 -0.45
CA LYS A 164 -1.84 27.41 -0.78
C LYS A 164 -3.32 27.76 -0.57
N ASN A 165 -3.69 29.04 -0.51
CA ASN A 165 -5.09 29.48 -0.36
C ASN A 165 -5.80 29.50 -1.71
N THR A 166 -7.12 29.29 -1.70
CA THR A 166 -8.00 29.51 -2.85
C THR A 166 -8.74 30.82 -2.64
N ILE A 167 -8.54 31.80 -3.53
CA ILE A 167 -9.05 33.17 -3.39
C ILE A 167 -9.78 33.53 -4.68
N SER A 168 -11.12 33.37 -4.70
CA SER A 168 -11.88 33.51 -5.94
C SER A 168 -13.08 34.45 -5.84
N ASP A 169 -13.51 35.01 -6.97
CA ASP A 169 -14.83 35.64 -7.11
C ASP A 169 -15.12 36.79 -6.11
N ASN A 170 -14.08 37.43 -5.55
CA ASN A 170 -14.24 38.57 -4.67
C ASN A 170 -14.49 39.85 -5.50
N GLY A 171 -15.31 40.78 -5.01
CA GLY A 171 -15.79 41.92 -5.80
C GLY A 171 -14.71 42.95 -6.21
N PHE A 172 -13.63 43.06 -5.43
CA PHE A 172 -12.40 43.77 -5.78
C PHE A 172 -11.22 42.79 -5.93
N SER A 173 -9.99 43.25 -5.77
CA SER A 173 -8.81 42.40 -5.93
C SER A 173 -8.78 41.20 -4.98
N GLY A 174 -8.29 40.05 -5.45
CA GLY A 174 -8.17 38.83 -4.65
C GLY A 174 -7.25 39.05 -3.45
N VAL A 175 -6.05 39.59 -3.69
CA VAL A 175 -5.14 40.06 -2.64
C VAL A 175 -4.77 41.53 -2.89
N TYR A 176 -4.97 42.39 -1.89
CA TYR A 176 -4.52 43.78 -1.89
C TYR A 176 -3.48 44.01 -0.79
N LEU A 177 -2.25 44.37 -1.15
CA LEU A 177 -1.16 44.68 -0.22
C LEU A 177 -0.86 46.19 -0.26
N GLN A 178 -1.14 46.90 0.83
CA GLN A 178 -1.03 48.35 0.93
C GLN A 178 0.04 48.76 1.94
N ILE A 179 1.15 49.38 1.50
CA ILE A 179 2.26 49.76 2.39
C ILE A 179 2.77 48.52 3.16
N CYS A 180 2.96 47.42 2.43
CA CYS A 180 3.39 46.12 2.95
C CYS A 180 4.79 45.75 2.46
N SER A 181 5.58 45.11 3.32
CA SER A 181 6.88 44.55 2.95
C SER A 181 7.18 43.23 3.64
N TYR A 182 8.01 42.41 2.98
CA TYR A 182 8.39 41.07 3.42
C TYR A 182 7.24 40.07 3.52
N ILE A 183 6.15 40.25 2.75
CA ILE A 183 5.12 39.23 2.61
C ILE A 183 5.58 38.18 1.58
N THR A 184 5.40 36.90 1.90
CA THR A 184 5.57 35.79 0.96
C THR A 184 4.21 35.28 0.48
N LEU A 185 3.96 35.33 -0.83
CA LEU A 185 2.79 34.75 -1.49
C LEU A 185 3.25 33.57 -2.34
N ASN A 186 2.89 32.33 -1.97
CA ASN A 186 3.23 31.18 -2.82
C ASN A 186 2.23 30.01 -2.82
N GLY A 187 2.06 29.36 -3.97
CA GLY A 187 1.16 28.22 -4.11
C GLY A 187 -0.33 28.56 -4.07
N ASN A 188 -0.71 29.85 -4.04
CA ASN A 188 -2.12 30.24 -3.98
C ASN A 188 -2.78 30.15 -5.36
N THR A 189 -4.07 29.84 -5.38
CA THR A 189 -4.94 29.89 -6.56
C THR A 189 -5.82 31.11 -6.45
N ILE A 190 -5.70 32.07 -7.38
CA ILE A 190 -6.34 33.38 -7.30
C ILE A 190 -7.04 33.70 -8.63
N SER A 191 -8.36 33.75 -8.64
CA SER A 191 -9.15 33.72 -9.89
C SER A 191 -10.52 34.40 -9.85
N GLY A 192 -11.01 34.89 -10.97
CA GLY A 192 -12.34 35.56 -11.05
C GLY A 192 -12.52 36.81 -10.18
N ASN A 193 -11.45 37.32 -9.55
CA ASN A 193 -11.54 38.46 -8.63
C ASN A 193 -11.64 39.77 -9.41
N GLY A 194 -12.48 40.69 -8.93
CA GLY A 194 -12.61 42.04 -9.46
C GLY A 194 -13.58 42.22 -10.62
N GLU A 195 -14.22 41.15 -11.10
CA GLU A 195 -15.10 41.18 -12.27
C GLU A 195 -16.33 42.09 -12.07
N ASP A 196 -16.99 41.99 -10.91
CA ASP A 196 -18.16 42.81 -10.56
C ASP A 196 -17.85 44.31 -10.47
N SER A 197 -16.65 44.68 -10.01
CA SER A 197 -16.23 46.08 -9.93
C SER A 197 -15.60 46.62 -11.21
N GLY A 198 -15.18 45.74 -12.12
CA GLY A 198 -14.40 46.07 -13.32
C GLY A 198 -13.09 46.81 -13.04
N ASN A 199 -12.55 46.71 -11.82
CA ASN A 199 -11.36 47.45 -11.37
C ASN A 199 -10.48 46.66 -10.37
N GLY A 200 -10.76 45.38 -10.11
CA GLY A 200 -9.92 44.52 -9.27
C GLY A 200 -8.86 43.75 -10.05
N TYR A 201 -7.89 43.21 -9.33
CA TYR A 201 -6.79 42.39 -9.85
C TYR A 201 -6.68 41.07 -9.09
N GLY A 202 -5.99 40.06 -9.62
CA GLY A 202 -5.57 38.91 -8.80
C GLY A 202 -4.76 39.37 -7.58
N ILE A 203 -3.67 40.11 -7.82
CA ILE A 203 -2.82 40.72 -6.79
C ILE A 203 -2.63 42.21 -7.10
N ASP A 204 -2.92 43.09 -6.14
CA ASP A 204 -2.73 44.55 -6.26
C ASP A 204 -1.78 45.05 -5.16
N LEU A 205 -0.65 45.65 -5.56
CA LEU A 205 0.39 46.18 -4.68
C LEU A 205 0.40 47.72 -4.75
N TYR A 206 0.10 48.37 -3.62
CA TYR A 206 0.13 49.83 -3.49
C TYR A 206 1.17 50.27 -2.46
N ASN A 207 2.25 50.92 -2.92
CA ASN A 207 3.39 51.34 -2.07
C ASN A 207 4.00 50.20 -1.24
N SER A 208 3.92 48.97 -1.74
CA SER A 208 4.42 47.74 -1.12
C SER A 208 5.72 47.30 -1.79
N TYR A 209 6.68 46.79 -1.02
CA TYR A 209 8.07 46.55 -1.48
C TYR A 209 8.73 45.35 -0.78
N ASN A 210 9.80 44.77 -1.35
CA ASN A 210 10.46 43.57 -0.80
C ASN A 210 9.50 42.39 -0.51
N ASN A 211 8.44 42.21 -1.29
CA ASN A 211 7.54 41.05 -1.18
C ASN A 211 8.00 39.94 -2.14
N HIS A 212 7.79 38.67 -1.77
CA HIS A 212 8.21 37.52 -2.56
C HIS A 212 6.99 36.74 -3.06
N ILE A 213 6.70 36.82 -4.36
CA ILE A 213 5.45 36.36 -4.96
C ILE A 213 5.79 35.36 -6.06
N PHE A 214 5.72 34.06 -5.76
CA PHE A 214 6.15 33.02 -6.70
C PHE A 214 5.28 31.77 -6.58
N ASN A 215 5.23 30.95 -7.62
CA ASN A 215 4.47 29.70 -7.65
C ASN A 215 2.97 29.86 -7.36
N ASN A 216 2.38 31.02 -7.64
CA ASN A 216 0.92 31.22 -7.57
C ASN A 216 0.29 30.97 -8.94
N TYR A 217 -0.96 30.55 -8.93
CA TYR A 217 -1.82 30.47 -10.12
C TYR A 217 -2.74 31.68 -10.13
N LEU A 218 -2.60 32.50 -11.17
CA LEU A 218 -3.33 33.75 -11.34
C LEU A 218 -4.18 33.64 -12.61
N ASN A 219 -5.50 33.71 -12.47
CA ASN A 219 -6.47 33.62 -13.56
C ASN A 219 -7.62 34.64 -13.37
N ASN A 220 -7.31 35.91 -13.61
CA ASN A 220 -8.25 37.01 -13.47
C ASN A 220 -8.20 37.84 -14.76
N SER A 221 -9.25 38.62 -15.04
CA SER A 221 -9.25 39.55 -16.18
C SER A 221 -8.02 40.49 -16.17
N GLU A 222 -7.53 40.83 -14.97
CA GLU A 222 -6.25 41.53 -14.76
C GLU A 222 -5.50 40.83 -13.60
N ASN A 223 -4.34 40.21 -13.85
CA ASN A 223 -3.70 39.35 -12.84
C ASN A 223 -2.93 40.09 -11.76
N ALA A 224 -2.12 41.08 -12.14
CA ALA A 224 -1.26 41.79 -11.20
C ALA A 224 -1.23 43.28 -11.49
N LYS A 225 -1.11 44.05 -10.40
CA LYS A 225 -0.77 45.46 -10.43
C LYS A 225 0.31 45.73 -9.40
N ASP A 226 1.33 46.47 -9.80
CA ASP A 226 2.26 47.09 -8.87
C ASP A 226 2.30 48.59 -9.17
N THR A 227 1.89 49.41 -8.20
CA THR A 227 2.03 50.87 -8.24
C THR A 227 2.88 51.37 -7.08
N SER A 228 3.86 50.58 -6.62
CA SER A 228 4.90 51.09 -5.73
C SER A 228 5.78 52.08 -6.49
N ASP A 229 5.93 53.31 -5.97
CA ASP A 229 6.77 54.33 -6.61
C ASP A 229 8.23 53.82 -6.70
N SER A 230 8.66 53.45 -7.91
CA SER A 230 9.93 52.78 -8.24
C SER A 230 10.05 51.32 -7.79
N ASN A 231 10.85 50.55 -8.54
CA ASN A 231 11.10 49.13 -8.32
C ASN A 231 11.85 48.87 -7.00
N LEU A 232 11.10 48.80 -5.91
CA LEU A 232 11.59 48.68 -4.53
C LEU A 232 11.82 47.23 -4.10
N GLY A 233 12.03 46.30 -5.03
CA GLY A 233 12.47 44.93 -4.75
C GLY A 233 11.36 43.91 -4.50
N ASN A 234 10.15 44.10 -5.04
CA ASN A 234 9.20 43.00 -5.15
C ASN A 234 9.75 41.95 -6.13
N GLU A 235 9.83 40.70 -5.70
CA GLU A 235 10.34 39.59 -6.50
C GLU A 235 9.17 38.70 -6.94
N TRP A 236 8.87 38.69 -8.24
CA TRP A 236 7.78 37.88 -8.83
C TRP A 236 8.21 36.46 -9.22
N ASN A 237 9.40 36.04 -8.79
CA ASN A 237 9.89 34.67 -8.92
C ASN A 237 10.91 34.36 -7.83
N THR A 238 11.21 33.09 -7.62
CA THR A 238 12.35 32.62 -6.84
C THR A 238 13.47 32.12 -7.75
N THR A 239 14.58 31.66 -7.17
CA THR A 239 15.60 30.90 -7.92
C THR A 239 15.02 29.54 -8.30
N LYS A 240 15.19 29.12 -9.57
CA LYS A 240 14.76 27.80 -10.06
C LYS A 240 15.23 26.69 -9.10
N THR A 241 14.28 26.06 -8.42
CA THR A 241 14.51 25.09 -7.35
C THR A 241 13.70 23.82 -7.62
N LEU A 242 14.32 22.65 -7.44
CA LEU A 242 13.64 21.36 -7.60
C LEU A 242 12.51 21.21 -6.57
N GLY A 243 11.31 20.90 -7.03
CA GLY A 243 10.11 20.70 -6.22
C GLY A 243 8.82 20.93 -7.03
N PRO A 244 7.68 20.35 -6.62
CA PRO A 244 6.44 20.46 -7.36
C PRO A 244 5.93 21.91 -7.40
N ASN A 245 5.75 22.44 -8.60
CA ASN A 245 5.17 23.76 -8.83
C ASN A 245 3.64 23.70 -8.97
N ILE A 246 2.97 24.87 -8.95
CA ILE A 246 1.51 24.99 -9.01
C ILE A 246 0.92 24.52 -10.36
N ALA A 247 1.75 24.43 -11.40
CA ALA A 247 1.40 23.88 -12.71
C ALA A 247 1.51 22.33 -12.75
N GLY A 248 2.12 21.70 -11.74
CA GLY A 248 2.41 20.27 -11.67
C GLY A 248 3.77 19.84 -12.24
N GLY A 249 4.66 20.79 -12.55
CA GLY A 249 6.03 20.52 -13.04
C GLY A 249 7.09 20.43 -11.93
N ASP A 250 8.28 19.94 -12.28
CA ASP A 250 9.37 19.57 -11.35
C ASP A 250 10.15 20.74 -10.73
N TYR A 251 9.94 21.97 -11.18
CA TYR A 251 10.73 23.14 -10.76
C TYR A 251 9.85 24.31 -10.32
N ILE A 252 10.10 24.80 -9.10
CA ILE A 252 9.55 26.05 -8.59
C ILE A 252 10.41 27.22 -9.10
N GLY A 253 9.75 28.23 -9.69
CA GLY A 253 10.39 29.43 -10.25
C GLY A 253 9.49 30.67 -10.07
N GLY A 254 8.76 31.06 -11.11
CA GLY A 254 7.78 32.15 -11.10
C GLY A 254 6.34 31.68 -10.88
N ASN A 255 5.39 32.46 -11.37
CA ASN A 255 3.94 32.24 -11.25
C ASN A 255 3.35 31.75 -12.59
N LEU A 256 2.13 31.21 -12.54
CA LEU A 256 1.34 30.86 -13.73
C LEU A 256 0.32 31.98 -13.99
N TRP A 257 0.43 32.58 -15.17
CA TRP A 257 -0.27 33.78 -15.62
C TRP A 257 -1.33 33.45 -16.69
N ALA A 258 -2.51 33.01 -16.26
CA ALA A 258 -3.65 32.69 -17.11
C ALA A 258 -4.68 33.84 -17.16
N THR A 259 -5.60 33.84 -18.12
CA THR A 259 -6.78 34.73 -18.12
C THR A 259 -8.07 33.93 -18.37
N PRO A 260 -9.23 34.39 -17.87
CA PRO A 260 -10.55 33.76 -18.07
C PRO A 260 -11.09 33.80 -19.51
N ASP A 261 -10.23 34.05 -20.51
CA ASP A 261 -10.54 33.95 -21.94
C ASP A 261 -9.53 33.06 -22.71
N GLY A 262 -8.60 32.41 -22.00
CA GLY A 262 -7.59 31.53 -22.59
C GLY A 262 -6.38 32.23 -23.22
N THR A 263 -6.27 33.57 -23.12
CA THR A 263 -5.20 34.37 -23.77
C THR A 263 -4.06 34.82 -22.84
N GLY A 264 -4.00 34.28 -21.63
CA GLY A 264 -2.99 34.61 -20.64
C GLY A 264 -1.59 34.22 -21.09
N PHE A 265 -0.57 34.92 -20.59
CA PHE A 265 0.82 34.71 -20.99
C PHE A 265 1.27 33.24 -20.87
N SER A 266 0.90 32.56 -19.78
CA SER A 266 1.21 31.15 -19.58
C SER A 266 0.41 30.21 -20.50
N GLN A 267 -0.76 30.64 -20.99
CA GLN A 267 -1.59 29.88 -21.95
C GLN A 267 -1.06 30.03 -23.40
N GLU A 268 -0.51 31.18 -23.77
CA GLU A 268 -0.05 31.45 -25.14
C GLU A 268 1.41 31.06 -25.41
N ASN A 269 2.28 31.10 -24.39
CA ASN A 269 3.71 30.83 -24.55
C ASN A 269 4.06 29.34 -24.35
N THR A 270 5.16 28.91 -24.96
CA THR A 270 5.61 27.50 -24.97
C THR A 270 6.86 27.27 -24.14
N ASP A 271 6.91 26.14 -23.45
CA ASP A 271 8.11 25.51 -22.91
C ASP A 271 8.81 24.73 -24.04
N THR A 272 10.06 25.05 -24.34
CA THR A 272 10.84 24.53 -25.47
C THR A 272 11.97 23.61 -25.01
N ASP A 273 12.58 23.87 -23.86
CA ASP A 273 13.64 23.04 -23.28
C ASP A 273 13.13 21.93 -22.33
N GLY A 274 11.85 22.00 -21.95
CA GLY A 274 11.11 21.01 -21.18
C GLY A 274 11.20 21.18 -19.67
N ASP A 275 11.48 22.39 -19.19
CA ASP A 275 11.75 22.67 -17.77
C ASP A 275 10.56 23.22 -16.96
N GLY A 276 9.42 23.47 -17.59
CA GLY A 276 8.20 24.00 -16.97
C GLY A 276 8.04 25.53 -17.03
N PHE A 277 8.95 26.28 -17.67
CA PHE A 277 8.86 27.73 -17.83
C PHE A 277 8.64 28.16 -19.30
N CYS A 278 8.27 29.42 -19.54
CA CYS A 278 8.03 29.94 -20.90
C CYS A 278 9.31 30.42 -21.60
N ASP A 279 9.56 29.97 -22.83
CA ASP A 279 10.88 30.04 -23.51
C ASP A 279 11.01 31.03 -24.71
N THR A 280 9.97 31.80 -25.05
CA THR A 280 10.06 32.73 -26.20
C THR A 280 9.12 33.95 -26.08
N PRO A 281 9.32 35.03 -26.86
CA PRO A 281 10.59 35.69 -27.20
C PRO A 281 10.91 36.86 -26.24
N ASN A 282 10.05 37.08 -25.25
CA ASN A 282 10.26 37.95 -24.09
C ASN A 282 10.03 37.04 -22.88
N ASP A 283 11.10 36.41 -22.38
CA ASP A 283 11.10 35.28 -21.44
C ASP A 283 10.71 35.68 -20.00
N THR A 284 9.92 36.75 -19.88
CA THR A 284 9.56 37.41 -18.62
C THR A 284 8.14 37.96 -18.70
N TYR A 285 7.26 37.59 -17.77
CA TYR A 285 5.95 38.25 -17.66
C TYR A 285 6.16 39.67 -17.10
N THR A 286 5.55 40.67 -17.73
CA THR A 286 5.71 42.06 -17.29
C THR A 286 4.57 42.50 -16.40
N ILE A 287 4.88 42.78 -15.13
CA ILE A 287 3.93 43.38 -14.19
C ILE A 287 3.88 44.90 -14.41
N HIS A 288 5.04 45.55 -14.61
CA HIS A 288 5.09 46.99 -14.90
C HIS A 288 6.34 47.38 -15.73
N GLU A 289 6.14 47.65 -17.03
CA GLU A 289 7.22 47.96 -17.99
C GLU A 289 8.08 49.16 -17.56
N ALA A 290 7.45 50.23 -17.06
CA ALA A 290 8.14 51.50 -16.76
C ALA A 290 9.16 51.39 -15.63
N GLU A 291 9.09 50.34 -14.81
CA GLU A 291 9.92 50.14 -13.63
C GLU A 291 10.82 48.90 -13.73
N ASN A 292 10.76 48.17 -14.86
CA ASN A 292 11.45 46.88 -15.04
C ASN A 292 11.01 45.83 -14.00
N ASN A 293 9.71 45.75 -13.71
CA ASN A 293 9.14 44.81 -12.76
C ASN A 293 8.57 43.59 -13.51
N TYR A 294 9.23 42.44 -13.33
CA TYR A 294 9.00 41.24 -14.12
C TYR A 294 9.03 39.96 -13.27
N ASP A 295 8.28 38.95 -13.70
CA ASP A 295 8.53 37.55 -13.35
C ASP A 295 9.53 36.99 -14.38
N TYR A 296 10.69 36.52 -13.91
CA TYR A 296 11.77 35.99 -14.76
C TYR A 296 11.73 34.48 -14.99
N LEU A 297 10.78 33.76 -14.37
CA LEU A 297 10.58 32.32 -14.56
C LEU A 297 9.08 32.02 -14.65
N PRO A 298 8.32 32.70 -15.54
CA PRO A 298 6.88 32.48 -15.64
C PRO A 298 6.62 31.01 -16.01
N LEU A 299 5.78 30.35 -15.22
CA LEU A 299 5.42 28.95 -15.43
C LEU A 299 4.63 28.83 -16.73
N VAL A 300 4.95 27.85 -17.56
CA VAL A 300 4.10 27.50 -18.70
C VAL A 300 2.78 26.94 -18.16
N MET A 301 1.64 27.29 -18.77
CA MET A 301 0.45 26.49 -18.54
C MET A 301 0.72 25.15 -19.23
N PRO A 302 0.55 24.00 -18.54
CA PRO A 302 0.82 22.71 -19.15
C PRO A 302 0.00 22.58 -20.43
N THR A 303 0.68 22.49 -21.57
CA THR A 303 0.02 22.20 -22.85
C THR A 303 -0.82 20.94 -22.69
N SER A 304 -1.98 20.88 -23.35
CA SER A 304 -2.86 19.71 -23.32
C SER A 304 -2.04 18.45 -23.58
N LEU A 305 -1.94 17.60 -22.55
CA LEU A 305 -0.81 16.70 -22.35
C LEU A 305 -0.48 15.88 -23.60
N LYS A 306 0.69 16.16 -24.18
CA LYS A 306 1.35 15.25 -25.11
C LYS A 306 2.21 14.29 -24.31
N PHE A 307 1.56 13.26 -23.77
CA PHE A 307 2.21 12.16 -23.09
C PHE A 307 3.33 11.57 -23.98
N THR A 308 4.58 11.70 -23.54
CA THR A 308 5.71 10.97 -24.11
C THR A 308 5.79 9.57 -23.53
N GLU A 309 5.45 9.41 -22.24
CA GLU A 309 5.04 8.15 -21.58
C GLU A 309 3.92 8.47 -20.57
N SER A 310 2.97 7.55 -20.34
CA SER A 310 1.80 7.76 -19.47
C SER A 310 1.89 7.00 -18.15
N PRO A 311 1.58 7.62 -17.00
CA PRO A 311 1.13 6.91 -15.81
C PRO A 311 -0.21 6.21 -16.09
N ALA A 312 -0.38 4.96 -15.63
CA ALA A 312 -1.59 4.18 -15.89
C ALA A 312 -2.79 4.65 -15.03
N VAL A 313 -3.69 5.42 -15.64
CA VAL A 313 -4.93 5.90 -15.03
C VAL A 313 -6.04 5.86 -16.09
N PHE A 314 -7.25 5.47 -15.69
CA PHE A 314 -8.36 5.14 -16.61
C PHE A 314 -9.56 6.07 -16.43
N PHE A 315 -10.12 6.53 -17.55
CA PHE A 315 -11.41 7.23 -17.58
C PHE A 315 -12.55 6.22 -17.80
N ILE A 316 -13.59 6.28 -16.98
CA ILE A 316 -14.83 5.52 -17.22
C ILE A 316 -15.85 6.48 -17.83
N ASN A 317 -15.91 6.52 -19.16
CA ASN A 317 -16.95 7.24 -19.88
C ASN A 317 -18.30 6.53 -19.69
N ASN A 318 -19.16 7.10 -18.87
CA ASN A 318 -20.52 6.62 -18.59
C ASN A 318 -21.53 7.29 -19.55
N ASP A 319 -22.31 6.52 -20.32
CA ASP A 319 -23.22 7.06 -21.35
C ASP A 319 -24.72 6.79 -21.10
N GLY A 320 -25.12 6.60 -19.84
CA GLY A 320 -26.54 6.59 -19.44
C GLY A 320 -27.36 7.85 -19.82
N THR A 321 -26.70 8.93 -20.26
CA THR A 321 -27.24 10.24 -20.71
C THR A 321 -27.90 11.10 -19.61
N ASN A 322 -27.85 12.44 -19.64
CA ASN A 322 -27.52 13.36 -20.74
C ASN A 322 -26.19 14.11 -20.58
N ARG A 323 -25.49 14.28 -21.71
CA ARG A 323 -24.58 15.41 -21.97
C ARG A 323 -25.39 16.61 -22.46
N SER A 324 -24.86 17.81 -22.31
CA SER A 324 -24.94 18.82 -23.38
C SER A 324 -23.55 19.37 -23.62
N GLU A 325 -23.04 19.18 -24.84
CA GLU A 325 -21.75 19.67 -25.34
C GLU A 325 -20.51 18.89 -24.82
N ASN A 326 -19.42 18.92 -25.61
CA ASN A 326 -18.31 17.98 -25.47
C ASN A 326 -17.48 18.28 -24.22
N ALA A 327 -17.18 17.25 -23.42
CA ALA A 327 -16.32 17.34 -22.24
C ALA A 327 -15.09 16.45 -22.42
N ASN A 328 -13.92 17.04 -22.65
CA ASN A 328 -12.65 16.31 -22.70
C ASN A 328 -11.88 16.50 -21.39
N PHE A 329 -11.83 15.47 -20.55
CA PHE A 329 -11.05 15.50 -19.31
C PHE A 329 -9.59 15.10 -19.55
N THR A 330 -8.68 15.72 -18.82
CA THR A 330 -7.25 15.38 -18.78
C THR A 330 -6.76 15.53 -17.34
N PHE A 331 -5.79 14.74 -16.91
CA PHE A 331 -5.20 14.87 -15.58
C PHE A 331 -3.68 14.64 -15.58
N ALA A 332 -3.03 15.08 -14.52
CA ALA A 332 -1.69 14.69 -14.12
C ALA A 332 -1.72 14.30 -12.63
N TYR A 333 -0.90 13.32 -12.23
CA TYR A 333 -0.80 12.85 -10.85
C TYR A 333 0.66 12.59 -10.49
N SER A 334 1.14 13.21 -9.40
CA SER A 334 2.55 13.15 -8.98
C SER A 334 2.85 12.14 -7.88
N GLY A 335 1.82 11.46 -7.33
CA GLY A 335 1.93 10.65 -6.12
C GLY A 335 1.44 11.36 -4.84
N GLU A 336 1.47 12.70 -4.83
CA GLU A 336 0.99 13.52 -3.70
C GLU A 336 -0.12 14.50 -4.12
N ASN A 337 -0.05 15.04 -5.34
CA ASN A 337 -1.01 16.02 -5.85
C ASN A 337 -1.63 15.52 -7.16
N ILE A 338 -2.88 15.96 -7.41
CA ILE A 338 -3.58 15.75 -8.68
C ILE A 338 -3.92 17.08 -9.33
N SER A 339 -3.66 17.19 -10.64
CA SER A 339 -4.17 18.26 -11.48
C SER A 339 -5.21 17.68 -12.43
N LEU A 340 -6.40 18.26 -12.47
CA LEU A 340 -7.47 17.92 -13.42
C LEU A 340 -7.74 19.12 -14.34
N TRP A 341 -8.12 18.84 -15.58
CA TRP A 341 -8.52 19.82 -16.58
C TRP A 341 -9.70 19.28 -17.37
N THR A 342 -10.63 20.14 -17.77
CA THR A 342 -11.66 19.80 -18.75
C THR A 342 -12.01 21.00 -19.62
N LYS A 343 -12.65 20.74 -20.75
CA LYS A 343 -13.27 21.76 -21.60
C LYS A 343 -14.67 21.31 -22.00
N LEU A 344 -15.66 22.13 -21.68
CA LEU A 344 -17.05 22.06 -22.11
C LEU A 344 -17.23 22.99 -23.33
N ASP A 345 -18.01 22.65 -24.35
CA ASP A 345 -18.30 23.66 -25.39
C ASP A 345 -19.25 24.75 -24.84
N ASN A 346 -18.85 26.01 -25.01
CA ASN A 346 -19.73 27.19 -25.07
C ASN A 346 -20.70 27.48 -23.91
N LYS A 347 -20.45 26.98 -22.69
CA LYS A 347 -21.27 27.29 -21.50
C LYS A 347 -20.46 27.96 -20.39
N SER A 348 -20.43 29.29 -20.40
CA SER A 348 -19.82 30.15 -19.38
C SER A 348 -20.60 30.20 -18.06
N ASP A 349 -21.78 29.57 -17.99
CA ASP A 349 -22.64 29.45 -16.81
C ASP A 349 -22.56 28.05 -16.17
N ALA A 350 -21.58 27.24 -16.55
CA ALA A 350 -21.33 25.93 -15.95
C ALA A 350 -20.44 26.05 -14.70
N SER A 351 -20.85 25.35 -13.64
CA SER A 351 -20.00 24.97 -12.51
C SER A 351 -19.45 23.57 -12.75
N VAL A 352 -18.22 23.29 -12.36
CA VAL A 352 -17.64 21.93 -12.39
C VAL A 352 -17.02 21.65 -11.02
N VAL A 353 -17.29 20.50 -10.42
CA VAL A 353 -16.75 20.10 -9.10
C VAL A 353 -16.25 18.65 -9.13
N ALA A 354 -15.11 18.35 -8.51
CA ALA A 354 -14.62 16.99 -8.25
C ALA A 354 -15.00 16.54 -6.84
N ASP A 355 -15.81 15.50 -6.73
CA ASP A 355 -16.11 14.82 -5.47
C ASP A 355 -15.04 13.79 -5.13
N PHE A 356 -14.33 14.05 -4.03
CA PHE A 356 -13.28 13.20 -3.46
C PHE A 356 -13.75 12.46 -2.19
N SER A 357 -15.05 12.48 -1.85
CA SER A 357 -15.59 11.95 -0.58
C SER A 357 -15.37 10.44 -0.35
N ASN A 358 -15.04 9.68 -1.39
CA ASN A 358 -14.61 8.28 -1.29
C ASN A 358 -13.16 8.12 -0.77
N ILE A 359 -12.45 9.22 -0.51
CA ILE A 359 -11.05 9.26 -0.08
C ILE A 359 -10.97 9.81 1.34
N THR A 360 -10.31 9.05 2.23
CA THR A 360 -10.25 9.36 3.67
C THR A 360 -9.65 10.73 3.92
N GLY A 361 -10.30 11.53 4.77
CA GLY A 361 -9.84 12.89 5.10
C GLY A 361 -10.31 13.99 4.14
N ASN A 362 -11.06 13.67 3.08
CA ASN A 362 -11.69 14.67 2.21
C ASN A 362 -13.22 14.57 2.30
N THR A 363 -13.91 15.65 2.68
CA THR A 363 -15.33 15.60 3.10
C THR A 363 -16.30 16.35 2.20
N ASN A 364 -15.80 17.19 1.27
CA ASN A 364 -16.62 18.04 0.40
C ASN A 364 -16.13 17.97 -1.07
N PRO A 365 -17.03 18.10 -2.06
CA PRO A 365 -16.62 18.32 -3.46
C PRO A 365 -15.84 19.62 -3.65
N ILE A 366 -14.87 19.60 -4.56
CA ILE A 366 -13.92 20.69 -4.81
C ILE A 366 -14.20 21.30 -6.18
N SER A 367 -14.50 22.59 -6.24
CA SER A 367 -14.74 23.29 -7.50
C SER A 367 -13.49 23.34 -8.39
N PHE A 368 -13.71 23.12 -9.68
CA PHE A 368 -12.80 23.55 -10.72
C PHE A 368 -13.03 25.03 -11.00
N GLU A 369 -11.97 25.69 -11.41
CA GLU A 369 -11.92 27.09 -11.77
C GLU A 369 -12.12 27.27 -13.29
N HIS A 370 -13.06 28.13 -13.70
CA HIS A 370 -13.32 28.41 -15.11
C HIS A 370 -12.21 29.31 -15.73
N GLN A 371 -11.64 28.86 -16.84
CA GLN A 371 -10.51 29.50 -17.55
C GLN A 371 -10.92 30.22 -18.85
N GLY A 372 -12.23 30.32 -19.13
CA GLY A 372 -12.71 30.84 -20.41
C GLY A 372 -12.85 29.80 -21.50
N ASP A 373 -13.58 30.15 -22.57
CA ASP A 373 -13.93 29.24 -23.67
C ASP A 373 -14.44 27.85 -23.22
N GLY A 374 -15.13 27.83 -22.06
CA GLY A 374 -15.66 26.62 -21.40
C GLY A 374 -14.61 25.69 -20.78
N VAL A 375 -13.37 26.15 -20.61
CA VAL A 375 -12.28 25.40 -19.95
C VAL A 375 -12.40 25.50 -18.43
N PHE A 376 -12.09 24.42 -17.72
CA PHE A 376 -12.13 24.31 -16.26
C PHE A 376 -10.89 23.58 -15.73
N THR A 377 -10.27 24.06 -14.65
CA THR A 377 -9.06 23.47 -14.04
C THR A 377 -9.22 23.22 -12.55
N LEU A 378 -8.60 22.15 -12.06
CA LEU A 378 -8.28 21.96 -10.64
C LEU A 378 -6.79 21.64 -10.58
N LEU A 379 -5.94 22.61 -10.26
CA LEU A 379 -4.49 22.42 -10.32
C LEU A 379 -3.90 22.04 -8.95
N ASN A 380 -2.99 21.07 -8.96
CA ASN A 380 -2.12 20.70 -7.84
C ASN A 380 -2.87 20.45 -6.51
N HIS A 381 -4.07 19.86 -6.59
CA HIS A 381 -4.86 19.52 -5.42
C HIS A 381 -4.15 18.42 -4.62
N THR A 382 -3.74 18.73 -3.39
CA THR A 382 -3.06 17.77 -2.53
C THR A 382 -4.03 16.69 -2.07
N MET A 383 -3.69 15.45 -2.38
CA MET A 383 -4.41 14.28 -1.88
C MET A 383 -3.95 14.04 -0.43
N PRO A 384 -4.87 13.69 0.50
CA PRO A 384 -4.44 13.29 1.84
C PRO A 384 -3.52 12.07 1.78
N ASP A 385 -2.71 11.85 2.83
CA ASP A 385 -1.93 10.62 2.97
C ASP A 385 -2.90 9.44 3.10
N ASN A 386 -2.99 8.64 2.03
CA ASN A 386 -3.95 7.54 1.91
C ASN A 386 -3.24 6.19 1.78
N ASP A 387 -3.92 5.13 2.22
CA ASP A 387 -3.52 3.75 1.95
C ASP A 387 -3.40 3.51 0.43
N THR A 388 -2.46 2.64 0.03
CA THR A 388 -2.33 2.24 -1.38
C THR A 388 -3.59 1.53 -1.86
N GLY A 389 -4.23 2.03 -2.92
CA GLY A 389 -5.52 1.54 -3.37
C GLY A 389 -6.05 2.23 -4.62
N VAL A 390 -7.20 1.76 -5.10
CA VAL A 390 -7.92 2.37 -6.23
C VAL A 390 -9.13 3.12 -5.70
N TYR A 391 -9.22 4.40 -6.04
CA TYR A 391 -10.28 5.29 -5.57
C TYR A 391 -11.04 5.90 -6.75
N TYR A 392 -12.32 6.16 -6.55
CA TYR A 392 -13.18 6.77 -7.55
C TYR A 392 -13.53 8.20 -7.15
N ILE A 393 -13.22 9.16 -8.01
CA ILE A 393 -13.66 10.55 -7.87
C ILE A 393 -14.74 10.83 -8.92
N SER A 394 -15.75 11.63 -8.57
CA SER A 394 -16.84 11.97 -9.49
C SER A 394 -16.77 13.43 -9.87
N ILE A 395 -16.61 13.74 -11.16
CA ILE A 395 -16.62 15.13 -11.62
C ILE A 395 -18.03 15.49 -12.07
N HIS A 396 -18.67 16.43 -11.38
CA HIS A 396 -20.02 16.92 -11.66
C HIS A 396 -19.95 18.26 -12.38
N ALA A 397 -20.59 18.40 -13.54
CA ALA A 397 -20.81 19.67 -14.22
C ALA A 397 -22.30 20.07 -14.19
N THR A 398 -22.59 21.32 -13.83
CA THR A 398 -23.95 21.85 -13.61
C THR A 398 -24.09 23.24 -14.22
N THR A 399 -25.03 23.44 -15.14
CA THR A 399 -25.30 24.76 -15.76
C THR A 399 -26.48 25.46 -15.09
N ALA A 400 -26.56 26.78 -15.20
CA ALA A 400 -27.68 27.54 -14.62
C ALA A 400 -29.03 27.29 -15.32
N THR A 401 -29.03 26.61 -16.47
CA THR A 401 -30.18 26.47 -17.37
C THR A 401 -30.68 25.03 -17.58
N ASP A 402 -29.87 24.00 -17.30
CA ASP A 402 -30.25 22.59 -17.49
C ASP A 402 -30.19 21.81 -16.16
N ALA A 403 -31.30 21.16 -15.77
CA ALA A 403 -31.41 20.38 -14.53
C ALA A 403 -30.70 19.01 -14.56
N ASN A 404 -29.67 18.85 -15.41
CA ASN A 404 -28.96 17.61 -15.66
C ASN A 404 -27.49 17.75 -15.25
N ASN A 405 -27.13 17.27 -14.06
CA ASN A 405 -25.73 17.15 -13.65
C ASN A 405 -25.04 16.13 -14.57
N THR A 406 -24.02 16.55 -15.31
CA THR A 406 -23.13 15.61 -16.03
C THR A 406 -22.14 15.04 -15.02
N VAL A 407 -22.09 13.73 -14.83
CA VAL A 407 -21.20 13.08 -13.84
C VAL A 407 -20.21 12.16 -14.54
N CYS A 408 -18.92 12.42 -14.37
CA CYS A 408 -17.81 11.64 -14.94
C CYS A 408 -17.03 10.92 -13.83
N PRO A 409 -17.14 9.59 -13.70
CA PRO A 409 -16.32 8.82 -12.76
C PRO A 409 -14.89 8.63 -13.30
N VAL A 410 -13.91 9.09 -12.52
CA VAL A 410 -12.48 8.91 -12.80
C VAL A 410 -11.89 7.92 -11.81
N MET A 411 -11.18 6.91 -12.31
CA MET A 411 -10.56 5.86 -11.49
C MET A 411 -9.07 6.15 -11.29
N LEU A 412 -8.68 6.46 -10.06
CA LEU A 412 -7.31 6.80 -9.67
C LEU A 412 -6.65 5.62 -8.96
N ASN A 413 -5.47 5.19 -9.44
CA ASN A 413 -4.70 4.11 -8.83
C ASN A 413 -3.50 4.67 -8.06
N PHE A 414 -3.55 4.57 -6.73
CA PHE A 414 -2.51 5.06 -5.84
C PHE A 414 -1.48 3.94 -5.66
N ASN A 415 -0.38 4.08 -6.41
CA ASN A 415 0.77 3.19 -6.43
C ASN A 415 0.52 1.83 -7.15
N PRO A 416 0.45 1.80 -8.50
CA PRO A 416 0.43 0.55 -9.24
C PRO A 416 1.71 -0.25 -8.97
N LYS A 417 1.58 -1.52 -8.54
CA LYS A 417 2.67 -2.49 -8.73
C LYS A 417 2.98 -2.54 -10.22
N SER A 418 4.21 -2.19 -10.57
CA SER A 418 4.60 -2.01 -11.97
C SER A 418 4.62 -3.33 -12.73
N ASN A 419 4.01 -3.31 -13.92
CA ASN A 419 3.88 -4.40 -14.89
C ASN A 419 3.01 -5.59 -14.48
N ILE A 420 1.90 -5.80 -15.20
CA ILE A 420 1.39 -7.16 -15.45
C ILE A 420 2.25 -7.75 -16.57
N THR A 421 3.35 -8.40 -16.20
CA THR A 421 4.19 -9.14 -17.14
C THR A 421 3.44 -10.36 -17.68
N GLY A 422 3.32 -10.49 -19.01
CA GLY A 422 2.74 -11.68 -19.66
C GLY A 422 1.69 -11.39 -20.74
N LEU A 423 1.08 -10.20 -20.75
CA LEU A 423 0.08 -9.80 -21.75
C LEU A 423 0.68 -8.85 -22.78
N GLY A 424 1.07 -9.37 -23.94
CA GLY A 424 1.60 -8.56 -25.05
C GLY A 424 0.85 -8.80 -26.35
N ASN A 425 0.13 -7.79 -26.86
CA ASN A 425 0.10 -7.29 -28.25
C ASN A 425 -0.98 -6.17 -28.33
N PRO A 426 -0.77 -5.05 -29.06
CA PRO A 426 -1.76 -3.95 -29.07
C PRO A 426 -3.11 -4.24 -29.74
N ASN A 427 -3.19 -5.25 -30.61
CA ASN A 427 -4.30 -5.39 -31.58
C ASN A 427 -5.66 -5.82 -30.99
N THR A 428 -5.75 -6.05 -29.69
CA THR A 428 -7.04 -6.20 -28.97
C THR A 428 -7.10 -5.41 -27.66
N THR A 429 -6.04 -4.65 -27.35
CA THR A 429 -6.00 -3.68 -26.26
C THR A 429 -6.13 -2.23 -26.75
N ASP A 430 -6.40 -2.02 -28.04
CA ASP A 430 -6.88 -0.75 -28.56
C ASP A 430 -8.37 -0.56 -28.24
N TRP A 431 -8.63 -0.22 -26.97
CA TRP A 431 -9.98 0.11 -26.48
C TRP A 431 -10.59 1.34 -27.18
N THR A 432 -9.84 2.07 -28.01
CA THR A 432 -10.34 3.28 -28.70
C THR A 432 -11.21 2.98 -29.91
N GLU A 433 -11.15 1.75 -30.47
CA GLU A 433 -12.03 1.32 -31.57
C GLU A 433 -13.38 0.74 -31.10
N ILE A 434 -13.57 0.54 -29.79
CA ILE A 434 -14.77 -0.09 -29.22
C ILE A 434 -15.87 0.95 -28.99
N ASN A 435 -16.86 0.97 -29.88
CA ASN A 435 -17.93 1.99 -29.91
C ASN A 435 -19.07 1.75 -28.90
N ASP A 436 -19.16 0.56 -28.28
CA ASP A 436 -20.15 0.20 -27.27
C ASP A 436 -19.52 -0.76 -26.25
N LEU A 437 -19.13 -0.22 -25.09
CA LEU A 437 -18.48 -0.97 -24.00
C LEU A 437 -19.46 -1.88 -23.23
N THR A 438 -20.77 -1.75 -23.46
CA THR A 438 -21.79 -2.59 -22.79
C THR A 438 -22.07 -3.89 -23.53
N HIS A 439 -21.72 -3.96 -24.82
CA HIS A 439 -21.99 -5.10 -25.71
C HIS A 439 -20.80 -5.44 -26.62
N VAL A 440 -19.58 -5.50 -26.07
CA VAL A 440 -18.35 -5.77 -26.82
C VAL A 440 -18.35 -7.18 -27.40
N SER A 441 -18.44 -7.29 -28.72
CA SER A 441 -18.36 -8.55 -29.46
C SER A 441 -16.93 -8.87 -29.89
N ASN A 442 -16.60 -10.16 -29.99
CA ASN A 442 -15.29 -10.66 -30.43
C ASN A 442 -14.09 -10.17 -29.59
N LEU A 443 -14.31 -9.77 -28.33
CA LEU A 443 -13.22 -9.42 -27.43
C LEU A 443 -12.24 -10.59 -27.37
N THR A 444 -11.00 -10.34 -27.75
CA THR A 444 -9.96 -11.36 -27.84
C THR A 444 -8.76 -10.92 -27.02
N PHE A 445 -8.07 -11.84 -26.36
CA PHE A 445 -6.79 -11.59 -25.69
C PHE A 445 -5.74 -12.45 -26.35
N GLU A 446 -4.59 -11.86 -26.69
CA GLU A 446 -3.43 -12.59 -27.20
C GLU A 446 -2.30 -12.54 -26.16
N ALA A 447 -1.60 -13.66 -26.01
CA ALA A 447 -0.36 -13.75 -25.26
C ALA A 447 0.79 -13.98 -26.25
N ASN A 448 1.88 -13.26 -26.05
CA ASN A 448 3.06 -13.28 -26.90
C ASN A 448 4.27 -13.86 -26.18
N ASP A 449 5.14 -14.55 -26.93
CA ASP A 449 6.49 -14.87 -26.46
C ASP A 449 7.37 -13.61 -26.35
N SER A 450 8.56 -13.79 -25.77
CA SER A 450 9.61 -12.75 -25.68
C SER A 450 10.08 -12.15 -27.01
N ASN A 451 9.65 -12.69 -28.16
CA ASN A 451 9.94 -12.17 -29.50
C ASN A 451 8.72 -11.49 -30.16
N GLY A 452 7.56 -11.45 -29.50
CA GLY A 452 6.32 -10.86 -30.01
C GLY A 452 5.47 -11.80 -30.89
N ASN A 453 5.70 -13.12 -30.84
CA ASN A 453 4.87 -14.11 -31.54
C ASN A 453 3.69 -14.54 -30.66
N VAL A 454 2.47 -14.54 -31.20
CA VAL A 454 1.29 -15.05 -30.48
C VAL A 454 1.45 -16.54 -30.18
N ILE A 455 1.48 -16.88 -28.89
CA ILE A 455 1.58 -18.25 -28.35
C ILE A 455 0.23 -18.74 -27.79
N GLY A 456 -0.70 -17.84 -27.50
CA GLY A 456 -2.09 -18.19 -27.17
C GLY A 456 -3.05 -17.06 -27.47
N SER A 457 -4.31 -17.39 -27.73
CA SER A 457 -5.42 -16.45 -27.77
C SER A 457 -6.66 -16.98 -27.07
N LEU A 458 -7.40 -16.06 -26.46
CA LEU A 458 -8.71 -16.27 -25.88
C LEU A 458 -9.72 -15.36 -26.58
N GLU A 459 -10.74 -15.93 -27.22
CA GLU A 459 -11.84 -15.19 -27.86
C GLU A 459 -13.15 -15.35 -27.07
N PHE A 460 -13.79 -14.25 -26.72
CA PHE A 460 -15.14 -14.23 -26.14
C PHE A 460 -16.19 -14.39 -27.25
N THR A 461 -16.84 -15.56 -27.28
CA THR A 461 -17.83 -15.94 -28.32
C THR A 461 -19.23 -15.34 -28.12
N LYS A 462 -19.40 -14.57 -27.05
CA LYS A 462 -20.60 -13.81 -26.71
C LYS A 462 -20.18 -12.40 -26.33
N ASN A 463 -21.08 -11.44 -26.54
CA ASN A 463 -20.85 -10.06 -26.14
C ASN A 463 -20.60 -9.97 -24.63
N VAL A 464 -19.65 -9.12 -24.24
CA VAL A 464 -19.32 -8.83 -22.84
C VAL A 464 -19.64 -7.37 -22.49
N ASN A 465 -19.96 -7.14 -21.22
CA ASN A 465 -20.22 -5.82 -20.67
C ASN A 465 -19.03 -5.39 -19.81
N LEU A 466 -18.20 -4.47 -20.34
CA LEU A 466 -17.04 -3.93 -19.62
C LEU A 466 -17.42 -2.87 -18.58
N CYS A 467 -18.67 -2.40 -18.59
CA CYS A 467 -19.22 -1.51 -17.57
C CYS A 467 -19.75 -2.26 -16.33
N ASP A 468 -19.72 -3.61 -16.34
CA ASP A 468 -19.98 -4.41 -15.15
C ASP A 468 -18.73 -4.41 -14.24
N ILE A 469 -18.89 -3.85 -13.04
CA ILE A 469 -17.80 -3.67 -12.06
C ILE A 469 -17.17 -5.00 -11.66
N GLU A 470 -17.97 -6.05 -11.47
CA GLU A 470 -17.47 -7.37 -11.03
C GLU A 470 -16.75 -8.08 -12.18
N PHE A 471 -17.25 -7.93 -13.42
CA PHE A 471 -16.59 -8.41 -14.62
C PHE A 471 -15.25 -7.72 -14.85
N ALA A 472 -15.21 -6.38 -14.78
CA ALA A 472 -14.00 -5.59 -15.03
C ALA A 472 -12.88 -5.87 -14.01
N GLN A 473 -13.24 -6.00 -12.71
CA GLN A 473 -12.30 -6.37 -11.66
C GLN A 473 -11.66 -7.74 -11.89
N LYS A 474 -12.45 -8.74 -12.33
CA LYS A 474 -11.93 -10.08 -12.64
C LYS A 474 -11.17 -10.15 -13.96
N LEU A 475 -11.51 -9.32 -14.94
CA LEU A 475 -10.76 -9.17 -16.18
C LEU A 475 -9.36 -8.59 -15.93
N GLN A 476 -9.21 -7.69 -14.96
CA GLN A 476 -7.90 -7.11 -14.60
C GLN A 476 -6.94 -8.14 -13.99
N GLN A 477 -7.46 -9.11 -13.23
CA GLN A 477 -6.67 -10.20 -12.63
C GLN A 477 -6.32 -11.31 -13.64
N PHE A 478 -6.88 -11.28 -14.85
CA PHE A 478 -6.76 -12.35 -15.85
C PHE A 478 -5.30 -12.70 -16.21
N GLY A 479 -4.41 -11.70 -16.30
CA GLY A 479 -2.98 -11.92 -16.57
C GLY A 479 -2.21 -12.62 -15.45
N GLU A 480 -2.74 -12.65 -14.22
CA GLU A 480 -2.15 -13.40 -13.10
C GLU A 480 -2.57 -14.88 -13.10
N TYR A 481 -3.58 -15.24 -13.90
CA TYR A 481 -4.20 -16.58 -13.92
C TYR A 481 -3.99 -17.35 -15.22
N VAL A 482 -3.16 -16.86 -16.14
CA VAL A 482 -2.82 -17.58 -17.38
C VAL A 482 -1.34 -17.41 -17.72
N ASP A 483 -0.56 -18.45 -17.42
CA ASP A 483 0.84 -18.58 -17.85
C ASP A 483 0.92 -19.34 -19.18
N PHE A 484 1.55 -18.70 -20.18
CA PHE A 484 1.85 -19.27 -21.49
C PHE A 484 3.35 -19.53 -21.72
N ASP A 485 4.23 -19.07 -20.81
CA ASP A 485 5.69 -19.25 -20.89
C ASP A 485 6.13 -20.64 -20.37
N THR A 486 5.24 -21.35 -19.68
CA THR A 486 5.50 -22.72 -19.21
C THR A 486 4.58 -23.76 -19.88
N ALA A 487 5.06 -25.02 -19.94
CA ALA A 487 4.29 -26.14 -20.48
C ALA A 487 3.04 -26.49 -19.66
N GLN A 488 2.85 -25.84 -18.49
CA GLN A 488 1.70 -25.98 -17.61
C GLN A 488 0.89 -24.66 -17.57
N THR A 489 0.05 -24.43 -18.59
CA THR A 489 -1.02 -23.43 -18.44
C THR A 489 -1.95 -23.90 -17.33
N THR A 490 -1.98 -23.18 -16.21
CA THR A 490 -2.94 -23.36 -15.12
C THR A 490 -3.94 -22.23 -15.15
N LEU A 491 -5.19 -22.49 -14.75
CA LEU A 491 -6.30 -21.54 -14.90
C LEU A 491 -7.19 -21.62 -13.65
N ASP A 492 -7.29 -20.53 -12.88
CA ASP A 492 -7.91 -20.55 -11.55
C ASP A 492 -9.44 -20.48 -11.60
N SER A 493 -10.09 -21.62 -11.39
CA SER A 493 -11.55 -21.74 -11.39
C SER A 493 -12.28 -20.97 -10.28
N ALA A 494 -11.62 -20.67 -9.14
CA ALA A 494 -12.27 -20.00 -8.03
C ALA A 494 -12.52 -18.52 -8.36
N ASN A 495 -11.52 -17.88 -8.98
CA ASN A 495 -11.55 -16.46 -9.32
C ASN A 495 -12.27 -16.12 -10.64
N LEU A 496 -12.43 -17.10 -11.55
CA LEU A 496 -13.02 -16.88 -12.88
C LEU A 496 -14.51 -17.26 -13.00
N SER A 497 -15.12 -17.73 -11.91
CA SER A 497 -16.52 -18.22 -11.88
C SER A 497 -17.58 -17.17 -12.24
N THR A 498 -17.25 -15.88 -12.12
CA THR A 498 -18.13 -14.74 -12.43
C THR A 498 -17.99 -14.23 -13.88
N LEU A 499 -16.93 -14.60 -14.60
CA LEU A 499 -16.76 -14.31 -16.05
C LEU A 499 -17.63 -15.24 -16.92
N ASN A 500 -18.91 -15.41 -16.55
CA ASN A 500 -19.80 -16.47 -17.04
C ASN A 500 -20.35 -16.22 -18.46
N VAL A 501 -19.44 -16.22 -19.42
CA VAL A 501 -19.65 -16.04 -20.86
C VAL A 501 -18.84 -17.08 -21.61
N SER A 502 -19.39 -17.58 -22.71
CA SER A 502 -18.79 -18.69 -23.47
C SER A 502 -17.58 -18.19 -24.27
N THR A 503 -16.47 -18.93 -24.22
CA THR A 503 -15.20 -18.54 -24.84
C THR A 503 -14.60 -19.67 -25.67
N ASN A 504 -13.78 -19.30 -26.66
CA ASN A 504 -12.88 -20.16 -27.41
C ASN A 504 -11.46 -19.88 -26.91
N LEU A 505 -10.72 -20.91 -26.52
CA LEU A 505 -9.28 -20.83 -26.32
C LEU A 505 -8.57 -21.45 -27.53
N THR A 506 -7.57 -20.76 -28.06
CA THR A 506 -6.67 -21.27 -29.08
C THR A 506 -5.23 -21.14 -28.63
N MET A 507 -4.46 -22.22 -28.64
CA MET A 507 -3.04 -22.24 -28.30
C MET A 507 -2.23 -22.44 -29.58
N TYR A 508 -1.17 -21.65 -29.76
CA TYR A 508 -0.32 -21.66 -30.96
C TYR A 508 1.09 -22.14 -30.63
N GLY A 509 1.89 -22.46 -31.65
CA GLY A 509 3.30 -22.82 -31.46
C GLY A 509 3.56 -24.19 -30.84
N LEU A 510 2.53 -24.96 -30.48
CA LEU A 510 2.63 -26.27 -29.79
C LEU A 510 3.38 -27.36 -30.59
N GLY A 511 3.73 -27.10 -31.86
CA GLY A 511 4.53 -27.99 -32.71
C GLY A 511 6.05 -27.88 -32.55
N SER A 512 6.56 -26.96 -31.72
CA SER A 512 8.01 -26.75 -31.52
C SER A 512 8.59 -27.46 -30.28
N PHE A 513 7.74 -28.03 -29.42
CA PHE A 513 8.17 -28.76 -28.23
C PHE A 513 8.81 -30.11 -28.63
N GLU A 514 10.02 -30.40 -28.13
CA GLU A 514 10.76 -31.62 -28.50
C GLU A 514 10.05 -32.92 -28.05
N ASN A 515 9.16 -32.83 -27.06
CA ASN A 515 8.11 -33.80 -26.79
C ASN A 515 6.76 -33.12 -27.05
N GLN A 516 5.83 -33.80 -27.73
CA GLN A 516 4.48 -33.27 -27.91
C GLN A 516 3.85 -33.02 -26.53
N PRO A 517 3.18 -31.89 -26.30
CA PRO A 517 2.54 -31.63 -25.01
C PRO A 517 1.53 -32.74 -24.69
N GLY A 518 1.41 -33.11 -23.40
CA GLY A 518 0.61 -34.23 -22.83
C GLY A 518 -0.92 -34.12 -22.98
N ILE A 519 -1.35 -33.38 -24.00
CA ILE A 519 -2.68 -33.27 -24.56
C ILE A 519 -2.82 -34.14 -25.84
N LEU A 520 -1.74 -34.72 -26.36
CA LEU A 520 -1.73 -35.57 -27.58
C LEU A 520 -1.04 -36.93 -27.33
N LEU A 521 -1.68 -38.03 -27.75
CA LEU A 521 -1.09 -39.37 -27.84
C LEU A 521 -1.12 -39.83 -29.30
N ASP A 522 0.01 -40.23 -29.86
CA ASP A 522 0.16 -40.63 -31.27
C ASP A 522 -0.45 -39.65 -32.30
N GLY A 523 -0.45 -38.35 -31.98
CA GLY A 523 -1.05 -37.30 -32.82
C GLY A 523 -2.58 -37.22 -32.77
N GLN A 524 -3.23 -37.75 -31.73
CA GLN A 524 -4.66 -37.59 -31.42
C GLN A 524 -4.84 -36.97 -30.02
N PRO A 525 -5.83 -36.08 -29.80
CA PRO A 525 -6.06 -35.50 -28.47
C PRO A 525 -6.46 -36.52 -27.40
N ILE A 526 -5.84 -36.43 -26.23
CA ILE A 526 -6.11 -37.27 -25.04
C ILE A 526 -7.36 -36.79 -24.28
N LEU A 527 -7.74 -35.52 -24.45
CA LEU A 527 -8.94 -34.92 -23.86
C LEU A 527 -10.23 -35.46 -24.51
N GLU A 528 -10.87 -36.45 -23.87
CA GLU A 528 -12.25 -36.82 -24.19
C GLU A 528 -13.27 -35.85 -23.58
N SER A 529 -14.34 -35.55 -24.33
CA SER A 529 -15.40 -34.64 -23.87
C SER A 529 -16.10 -35.18 -22.61
N GLY A 530 -15.98 -34.44 -21.50
CA GLY A 530 -16.58 -34.78 -20.21
C GLY A 530 -15.62 -35.33 -19.14
N GLN A 531 -14.30 -35.34 -19.38
CA GLN A 531 -13.29 -35.72 -18.37
C GLN A 531 -12.61 -34.52 -17.70
N THR A 532 -13.38 -33.58 -17.14
CA THR A 532 -12.86 -32.61 -16.16
C THR A 532 -13.77 -32.53 -14.94
N SER A 533 -13.24 -32.11 -13.80
CA SER A 533 -13.93 -32.14 -12.51
C SER A 533 -15.10 -31.16 -12.41
N ASN A 534 -15.13 -30.09 -13.22
CA ASN A 534 -16.04 -28.95 -13.05
C ASN A 534 -16.66 -28.38 -14.35
N GLY A 535 -16.61 -29.06 -15.52
CA GLY A 535 -17.24 -28.51 -16.73
C GLY A 535 -17.23 -29.39 -17.97
N THR A 536 -17.88 -28.90 -19.05
CA THR A 536 -17.86 -29.53 -20.37
C THR A 536 -16.99 -28.75 -21.35
N VAL A 537 -15.89 -29.35 -21.80
CA VAL A 537 -15.11 -28.90 -22.96
C VAL A 537 -15.77 -29.42 -24.24
N SER A 538 -15.83 -28.57 -25.26
CA SER A 538 -16.45 -28.87 -26.56
C SER A 538 -15.61 -28.27 -27.71
N GLY A 539 -15.81 -28.73 -28.94
CA GLY A 539 -15.11 -28.17 -30.11
C GLY A 539 -13.59 -28.34 -30.12
N LEU A 540 -13.04 -29.32 -29.40
CA LEU A 540 -11.61 -29.63 -29.36
C LEU A 540 -11.12 -30.05 -30.76
N ASP A 541 -10.19 -29.28 -31.33
CA ASP A 541 -9.58 -29.51 -32.64
C ASP A 541 -8.05 -29.29 -32.58
N TRP A 542 -7.28 -30.18 -33.20
CA TRP A 542 -5.81 -30.13 -33.24
C TRP A 542 -5.31 -30.06 -34.68
N ASN A 543 -4.61 -28.98 -35.01
CA ASN A 543 -3.99 -28.79 -36.31
C ASN A 543 -2.47 -29.03 -36.23
N ALA A 544 -2.06 -30.27 -36.52
CA ALA A 544 -0.67 -30.70 -36.50
C ALA A 544 0.25 -29.94 -37.48
N GLU A 545 -0.27 -29.46 -38.62
CA GLU A 545 0.53 -28.69 -39.59
C GLU A 545 0.85 -27.27 -39.12
N LYS A 546 0.01 -26.71 -38.23
CA LYS A 546 0.15 -25.36 -37.68
C LYS A 546 0.60 -25.33 -36.22
N GLY A 547 0.65 -26.48 -35.55
CA GLY A 547 0.92 -26.57 -34.11
C GLY A 547 -0.14 -25.84 -33.28
N THR A 548 -1.42 -25.98 -33.64
CA THR A 548 -2.52 -25.19 -33.05
C THR A 548 -3.57 -26.10 -32.41
N LEU A 549 -3.90 -25.86 -31.15
CA LEU A 549 -5.03 -26.51 -30.44
C LEU A 549 -6.13 -25.48 -30.21
N THR A 550 -7.37 -25.78 -30.57
CA THR A 550 -8.54 -24.93 -30.28
C THR A 550 -9.58 -25.72 -29.49
N PHE A 551 -10.22 -25.11 -28.51
CA PHE A 551 -11.40 -25.67 -27.83
C PHE A 551 -12.31 -24.59 -27.24
N SER A 552 -13.59 -24.91 -27.10
CA SER A 552 -14.61 -24.03 -26.51
C SER A 552 -15.00 -24.49 -25.11
N VAL A 553 -15.09 -23.56 -24.16
CA VAL A 553 -15.50 -23.80 -22.78
C VAL A 553 -16.82 -23.10 -22.48
N GLY A 554 -17.71 -23.81 -21.80
CA GLY A 554 -19.02 -23.26 -21.39
C GLY A 554 -18.92 -22.30 -20.20
N HIS A 555 -17.98 -22.58 -19.30
CA HIS A 555 -17.61 -21.85 -18.09
C HIS A 555 -16.11 -22.10 -17.83
N TRP A 556 -15.45 -21.23 -17.09
CA TRP A 556 -14.03 -21.38 -16.75
C TRP A 556 -13.79 -22.42 -15.64
N SER A 557 -12.85 -23.33 -15.87
CA SER A 557 -12.34 -24.26 -14.87
C SER A 557 -10.84 -24.50 -15.06
N THR A 558 -10.17 -25.17 -14.11
CA THR A 558 -8.77 -25.54 -14.27
C THR A 558 -8.59 -26.63 -15.33
N TYR A 559 -7.69 -26.38 -16.27
CA TYR A 559 -7.21 -27.31 -17.28
C TYR A 559 -5.69 -27.32 -17.17
N THR A 560 -5.04 -28.47 -17.31
CA THR A 560 -3.59 -28.60 -17.19
C THR A 560 -3.05 -29.48 -18.31
N ALA A 561 -2.11 -28.96 -19.08
CA ALA A 561 -1.20 -29.76 -19.90
C ALA A 561 0.16 -29.82 -19.21
N ASP A 562 1.00 -30.79 -19.55
CA ASP A 562 2.44 -30.76 -19.24
C ASP A 562 3.20 -31.37 -20.41
N GLY A 563 4.40 -30.88 -20.68
CA GLY A 563 5.31 -31.39 -21.71
C GLY A 563 6.71 -31.72 -21.18
N LYS A 564 6.92 -31.64 -19.86
CA LYS A 564 8.16 -32.05 -19.21
C LYS A 564 8.14 -33.55 -18.97
N THR A 565 9.27 -34.20 -19.19
CA THR A 565 9.44 -35.61 -18.84
C THR A 565 9.95 -35.72 -17.40
N PRO A 566 9.54 -36.76 -16.65
CA PRO A 566 9.96 -36.91 -15.25
C PRO A 566 11.47 -36.82 -15.02
N GLU A 567 11.88 -36.10 -13.96
CA GLU A 567 13.26 -36.07 -13.52
C GLU A 567 13.61 -37.40 -12.82
N VAL A 568 14.39 -38.24 -13.50
CA VAL A 568 14.80 -39.56 -13.01
C VAL A 568 16.21 -39.52 -12.42
N THR A 569 16.33 -39.84 -11.14
CA THR A 569 17.60 -40.08 -10.46
C THR A 569 17.70 -41.54 -10.03
N ALA A 570 18.60 -42.28 -10.69
CA ALA A 570 19.07 -43.58 -10.23
C ALA A 570 19.63 -43.47 -8.79
N ILE A 571 19.25 -44.37 -7.88
CA ILE A 571 19.80 -44.42 -6.51
C ILE A 571 20.50 -45.75 -6.25
N SER A 572 19.80 -46.87 -6.44
CA SER A 572 20.33 -48.23 -6.28
C SER A 572 19.70 -49.18 -7.30
N PRO A 573 20.47 -50.15 -7.85
CA PRO A 573 21.91 -50.32 -7.70
C PRO A 573 22.74 -49.35 -8.55
N LYS A 574 23.92 -48.98 -8.02
CA LYS A 574 25.00 -48.30 -8.76
C LYS A 574 26.29 -49.10 -8.53
N GLU A 575 26.81 -49.71 -9.59
CA GLU A 575 27.98 -50.61 -9.57
C GLU A 575 27.90 -51.73 -8.51
N LYS A 576 26.68 -52.12 -8.11
CA LYS A 576 26.46 -53.13 -7.05
C LYS A 576 26.92 -54.49 -7.57
N ARG A 577 27.89 -55.11 -6.90
CA ARG A 577 28.31 -56.49 -7.19
C ARG A 577 27.30 -57.47 -6.63
N VAL A 578 26.84 -58.41 -7.44
CA VAL A 578 25.80 -59.40 -7.13
C VAL A 578 26.13 -60.78 -7.70
N LYS A 579 25.43 -61.79 -7.20
CA LYS A 579 25.50 -63.20 -7.63
C LYS A 579 24.14 -63.71 -8.07
N VAL A 580 24.16 -64.86 -8.75
CA VAL A 580 22.94 -65.61 -9.08
C VAL A 580 22.18 -65.96 -7.79
N GLY A 581 20.90 -65.61 -7.74
CA GLY A 581 20.02 -65.76 -6.58
C GLY A 581 19.96 -64.54 -5.65
N ASP A 582 20.79 -63.51 -5.84
CA ASP A 582 20.66 -62.26 -5.08
C ASP A 582 19.41 -61.48 -5.51
N ILE A 583 18.78 -60.79 -4.57
CA ILE A 583 17.65 -59.88 -4.82
C ILE A 583 18.18 -58.47 -5.06
N LEU A 584 17.67 -57.81 -6.11
CA LEU A 584 17.98 -56.43 -6.45
C LEU A 584 17.07 -55.47 -5.67
N ASP A 585 17.68 -54.57 -4.90
CA ASP A 585 17.00 -53.40 -4.32
C ASP A 585 16.97 -52.28 -5.38
N LEU A 586 15.94 -52.30 -6.23
CA LEU A 586 15.71 -51.24 -7.21
C LEU A 586 15.14 -50.02 -6.47
N ASN A 587 15.87 -48.91 -6.51
CA ASN A 587 15.46 -47.64 -5.92
C ASN A 587 15.81 -46.49 -6.87
N VAL A 588 14.79 -45.69 -7.18
CA VAL A 588 14.86 -44.54 -8.08
C VAL A 588 14.11 -43.39 -7.43
N SER A 589 14.68 -42.18 -7.42
CA SER A 589 13.89 -40.96 -7.20
C SER A 589 13.34 -40.53 -8.55
N VAL A 590 12.03 -40.40 -8.65
CA VAL A 590 11.37 -39.79 -9.81
C VAL A 590 10.52 -38.65 -9.32
N LYS A 591 10.74 -37.46 -9.87
CA LYS A 591 10.01 -36.24 -9.55
C LYS A 591 9.43 -35.65 -10.82
N ASP A 592 8.18 -35.21 -10.72
CA ASP A 592 7.54 -34.42 -11.75
C ASP A 592 6.45 -33.54 -11.11
N THR A 593 6.20 -32.37 -11.68
CA THR A 593 5.18 -31.41 -11.24
C THR A 593 3.75 -31.85 -11.56
N ALA A 594 3.54 -32.61 -12.64
CA ALA A 594 2.24 -33.23 -12.93
C ALA A 594 1.92 -34.40 -12.00
N GLY A 595 2.95 -35.02 -11.41
CA GLY A 595 2.85 -36.28 -10.69
C GLY A 595 3.06 -37.50 -11.60
N ILE A 596 3.34 -38.66 -11.01
CA ILE A 596 3.87 -39.83 -11.73
C ILE A 596 2.81 -40.93 -11.88
N SER A 597 2.57 -41.41 -13.11
CA SER A 597 1.67 -42.55 -13.35
C SER A 597 2.37 -43.89 -13.12
N SER A 598 3.61 -44.04 -13.60
CA SER A 598 4.33 -45.30 -13.53
C SER A 598 5.84 -45.11 -13.54
N VAL A 599 6.54 -46.02 -12.87
CA VAL A 599 7.99 -46.16 -12.97
C VAL A 599 8.27 -47.64 -13.11
N VAL A 600 8.91 -48.03 -14.21
CA VAL A 600 9.34 -49.39 -14.47
C VAL A 600 10.83 -49.43 -14.73
N VAL A 601 11.47 -50.55 -14.42
CA VAL A 601 12.88 -50.81 -14.75
C VAL A 601 12.93 -52.04 -15.64
N ASN A 602 13.54 -51.91 -16.81
CA ASN A 602 13.79 -53.05 -17.68
C ASN A 602 14.88 -53.93 -17.04
N VAL A 603 14.53 -55.17 -16.70
CA VAL A 603 15.40 -56.13 -16.01
C VAL A 603 15.63 -57.42 -16.81
N SER A 604 15.17 -57.49 -18.06
CA SER A 604 15.31 -58.67 -18.95
C SER A 604 16.76 -59.08 -19.26
N SER A 605 17.74 -58.21 -18.95
CA SER A 605 19.16 -58.51 -19.08
C SER A 605 19.76 -59.26 -17.87
N VAL A 606 19.05 -59.28 -16.73
CA VAL A 606 19.46 -59.93 -15.48
C VAL A 606 18.42 -60.90 -14.90
N ASN A 607 17.22 -60.94 -15.49
CA ASN A 607 16.13 -61.85 -15.13
C ASN A 607 15.43 -62.38 -16.40
N ASP A 608 15.49 -63.70 -16.64
CA ASP A 608 14.89 -64.38 -17.80
C ASP A 608 13.35 -64.55 -17.70
N THR A 609 12.73 -64.18 -16.57
CA THR A 609 11.30 -64.41 -16.28
C THR A 609 10.44 -63.15 -16.16
N VAL A 610 11.06 -61.98 -16.02
CA VAL A 610 10.42 -60.67 -15.82
C VAL A 610 11.13 -59.66 -16.70
N ASP A 611 10.47 -59.17 -17.75
CA ASP A 611 11.06 -58.17 -18.64
C ASP A 611 11.16 -56.79 -17.98
N GLU A 612 10.11 -56.38 -17.27
CA GLU A 612 9.99 -55.07 -16.62
C GLU A 612 9.52 -55.20 -15.17
N ALA A 613 10.27 -54.57 -14.27
CA ALA A 613 9.95 -54.48 -12.85
C ALA A 613 9.17 -53.20 -12.57
N VAL A 614 7.89 -53.31 -12.16
CA VAL A 614 7.08 -52.15 -11.75
C VAL A 614 7.49 -51.70 -10.34
N LEU A 615 7.82 -50.43 -10.16
CA LEU A 615 8.21 -49.85 -8.88
C LEU A 615 7.00 -49.21 -8.18
N LYS A 616 7.04 -49.16 -6.84
CA LYS A 616 6.00 -48.52 -6.01
C LYS A 616 6.56 -47.28 -5.32
N ASN A 617 5.80 -46.19 -5.30
CA ASN A 617 6.18 -44.99 -4.55
C ASN A 617 6.08 -45.25 -3.04
N VAL A 618 7.17 -44.95 -2.34
CA VAL A 618 7.30 -44.94 -0.88
C VAL A 618 8.03 -43.65 -0.53
N SER A 619 7.28 -42.66 -0.05
CA SER A 619 7.82 -41.37 0.43
C SER A 619 8.72 -40.64 -0.57
N GLY A 620 8.30 -40.58 -1.84
CA GLY A 620 9.03 -39.89 -2.92
C GLY A 620 10.10 -40.73 -3.63
N TYR A 621 10.29 -41.98 -3.20
CA TYR A 621 11.19 -42.94 -3.85
C TYR A 621 10.40 -44.11 -4.43
N TRP A 622 10.76 -44.51 -5.64
CA TRP A 622 10.16 -45.62 -6.37
C TRP A 622 11.01 -46.86 -6.13
N VAL A 623 10.41 -47.89 -5.52
CA VAL A 623 11.13 -49.08 -5.06
C VAL A 623 10.51 -50.40 -5.52
N ASN A 624 11.36 -51.39 -5.81
CA ASN A 624 10.98 -52.78 -5.99
C ASN A 624 12.14 -53.70 -5.58
N ASN A 625 11.89 -54.54 -4.57
CA ASN A 625 12.86 -55.49 -4.01
C ASN A 625 12.41 -56.94 -4.22
N SER A 626 11.77 -57.24 -5.36
CA SER A 626 11.24 -58.57 -5.71
C SER A 626 11.98 -59.24 -6.87
N ILE A 627 12.91 -58.54 -7.51
CA ILE A 627 13.63 -59.04 -8.70
C ILE A 627 14.87 -59.82 -8.26
N MET A 628 14.97 -61.07 -8.69
CA MET A 628 16.13 -61.93 -8.44
C MET A 628 17.04 -61.95 -9.67
N VAL A 629 18.36 -61.96 -9.47
CA VAL A 629 19.31 -62.16 -10.55
C VAL A 629 19.39 -63.64 -10.91
N ASP A 630 19.04 -64.03 -12.13
CA ASP A 630 19.14 -65.42 -12.61
C ASP A 630 20.18 -65.62 -13.74
N THR A 631 20.76 -64.53 -14.28
CA THR A 631 21.74 -64.61 -15.36
C THR A 631 23.11 -65.17 -14.95
N ASP A 632 23.56 -66.19 -15.69
CA ASP A 632 24.84 -66.87 -15.47
C ASP A 632 26.05 -66.17 -16.10
N ALA A 633 25.85 -65.09 -16.87
CA ALA A 633 26.92 -64.38 -17.56
C ALA A 633 27.61 -63.33 -16.68
N GLU A 634 28.95 -63.29 -16.73
CA GLU A 634 29.79 -62.45 -15.89
C GLU A 634 30.13 -61.12 -16.59
N ASP A 635 29.23 -60.13 -16.45
CA ASP A 635 29.31 -58.81 -17.10
C ASP A 635 28.76 -57.67 -16.22
N THR A 636 28.83 -56.43 -16.74
CA THR A 636 28.18 -55.24 -16.18
C THR A 636 26.88 -54.94 -16.94
N TYR A 637 25.76 -55.01 -16.24
CA TYR A 637 24.42 -54.80 -16.75
C TYR A 637 23.91 -53.41 -16.43
N TYR A 638 23.30 -52.77 -17.43
CA TYR A 638 22.63 -51.48 -17.29
C TYR A 638 21.13 -51.71 -17.42
N LEU A 639 20.39 -51.41 -16.35
CA LEU A 639 18.94 -51.65 -16.25
C LEU A 639 18.25 -50.31 -16.51
N ASN A 640 17.57 -50.17 -17.66
CA ASN A 640 17.01 -48.89 -18.06
C ASN A 640 15.74 -48.57 -17.24
N ILE A 641 15.66 -47.36 -16.73
CA ILE A 641 14.50 -46.86 -16.00
C ILE A 641 13.60 -46.15 -17.00
N ASN A 642 12.34 -46.57 -17.11
CA ASN A 642 11.31 -45.85 -17.86
C ASN A 642 10.28 -45.30 -16.86
N ALA A 643 10.20 -43.98 -16.74
CA ALA A 643 9.29 -43.30 -15.84
C ALA A 643 8.33 -42.42 -16.63
N THR A 644 7.04 -42.50 -16.35
CA THR A 644 5.97 -41.77 -17.04
C THR A 644 5.16 -40.93 -16.04
N ASP A 645 4.87 -39.67 -16.38
CA ASP A 645 3.98 -38.81 -15.59
C ASP A 645 2.49 -39.20 -15.74
N VAL A 646 1.57 -38.50 -15.06
CA VAL A 646 0.12 -38.73 -15.21
C VAL A 646 -0.49 -38.16 -16.50
N LEU A 647 0.31 -37.49 -17.33
CA LEU A 647 -0.12 -36.83 -18.58
C LEU A 647 0.49 -37.48 -19.84
N GLY A 648 1.32 -38.51 -19.69
CA GLY A 648 1.88 -39.34 -20.75
C GLY A 648 3.35 -39.07 -21.10
N ASN A 649 3.99 -38.05 -20.54
CA ASN A 649 5.40 -37.76 -20.80
C ASN A 649 6.29 -38.80 -20.12
N TYR A 650 7.34 -39.28 -20.81
CA TYR A 650 8.21 -40.34 -20.27
C TYR A 650 9.71 -40.06 -20.43
N ASN A 651 10.49 -40.51 -19.45
CA ASN A 651 11.96 -40.45 -19.44
C ASN A 651 12.53 -41.87 -19.38
N ASN A 652 13.34 -42.23 -20.38
CA ASN A 652 13.99 -43.54 -20.53
C ASN A 652 15.51 -43.44 -20.71
N THR A 653 16.13 -42.36 -20.21
CA THR A 653 17.55 -42.03 -20.46
C THR A 653 18.50 -42.44 -19.33
N VAL A 654 17.97 -42.90 -18.19
CA VAL A 654 18.72 -43.11 -16.95
C VAL A 654 18.74 -44.59 -16.58
N ASN A 655 19.93 -45.12 -16.33
CA ASN A 655 20.14 -46.54 -16.03
C ASN A 655 20.59 -46.77 -14.58
N LEU A 656 20.15 -47.88 -13.99
CA LEU A 656 20.79 -48.51 -12.83
C LEU A 656 21.95 -49.39 -13.32
N SER A 657 22.96 -49.68 -12.48
CA SER A 657 24.10 -50.51 -12.88
C SER A 657 24.44 -51.62 -11.88
N VAL A 658 24.63 -52.83 -12.42
CA VAL A 658 24.83 -54.09 -11.69
C VAL A 658 26.03 -54.83 -12.26
N ILE A 659 26.88 -55.41 -11.40
CA ILE A 659 28.06 -56.19 -11.82
C ILE A 659 27.88 -57.63 -11.34
N ARG A 660 27.66 -58.57 -12.26
CA ARG A 660 27.56 -60.02 -11.94
C ARG A 660 28.98 -60.57 -11.78
N ALA A 661 29.32 -61.10 -10.60
CA ALA A 661 30.66 -61.66 -10.34
C ALA A 661 30.67 -62.67 -9.18
N ASP A 662 31.18 -63.89 -9.40
CA ASP A 662 31.09 -64.98 -8.42
C ASP A 662 32.02 -64.84 -7.21
N THR A 663 33.07 -64.01 -7.29
CA THR A 663 34.10 -63.87 -6.25
C THR A 663 34.20 -62.47 -5.65
N VAL A 664 33.85 -62.35 -4.36
CA VAL A 664 34.18 -61.19 -3.53
C VAL A 664 35.57 -61.43 -2.92
N LYS A 665 36.53 -60.54 -3.22
CA LYS A 665 37.81 -60.46 -2.50
C LYS A 665 37.81 -59.25 -1.58
N THR A 666 38.25 -59.48 -0.35
CA THR A 666 38.51 -58.46 0.67
C THR A 666 39.90 -57.84 0.49
N ASP A 667 40.22 -56.91 1.40
CA ASP A 667 41.55 -56.31 1.64
C ASP A 667 41.84 -55.11 0.72
N ASP A 668 42.29 -53.94 1.20
CA ASP A 668 42.52 -53.46 2.57
C ASP A 668 42.59 -51.91 2.54
N TYR A 669 42.19 -51.18 3.59
CA TYR A 669 42.83 -49.95 4.09
C TYR A 669 42.05 -49.25 5.23
N LYS A 670 42.63 -49.32 6.44
CA LYS A 670 42.47 -48.38 7.59
C LYS A 670 41.09 -48.18 8.25
N LYS A 671 41.00 -48.77 9.45
CA LYS A 671 40.17 -48.39 10.62
C LYS A 671 39.52 -47.00 10.58
N SER A 672 38.20 -46.98 10.58
CA SER A 672 37.39 -46.15 11.48
C SER A 672 36.35 -47.05 12.18
N SER A 673 35.72 -46.55 13.24
CA SER A 673 34.95 -47.36 14.20
C SER A 673 33.62 -47.89 13.66
N SER A 674 33.23 -49.06 14.15
CA SER A 674 31.84 -49.52 14.17
C SER A 674 30.94 -48.52 14.89
N GLY A 675 29.72 -48.29 14.38
CA GLY A 675 28.62 -47.69 15.15
C GLY A 675 27.88 -46.58 14.43
N GLY A 676 26.56 -46.72 14.32
CA GLY A 676 25.69 -45.72 13.70
C GLY A 676 24.36 -46.30 13.21
N ARG A 677 23.59 -46.97 14.08
CA ARG A 677 22.16 -47.16 13.80
C ARG A 677 21.53 -45.78 13.73
N SER A 678 20.81 -45.45 12.65
CA SER A 678 20.00 -44.24 12.61
C SER A 678 18.92 -44.33 13.68
N SER A 679 18.91 -43.41 14.64
CA SER A 679 17.80 -43.29 15.58
C SER A 679 16.66 -42.55 14.86
N VAL A 680 15.50 -43.21 14.77
CA VAL A 680 14.30 -42.69 14.11
C VAL A 680 13.13 -42.82 15.08
N GLY A 681 12.36 -41.75 15.24
CA GLY A 681 11.20 -41.72 16.11
C GLY A 681 10.03 -42.55 15.58
N PRO A 682 9.06 -42.90 16.46
CA PRO A 682 7.75 -43.35 16.01
C PRO A 682 7.11 -42.26 15.13
N SER A 683 6.20 -42.67 14.23
CA SER A 683 5.42 -41.73 13.41
C SER A 683 3.94 -41.90 13.68
N MET A 684 3.22 -40.79 13.56
CA MET A 684 1.75 -40.80 13.58
C MET A 684 1.20 -41.54 12.34
N PRO A 685 0.01 -42.15 12.42
CA PRO A 685 -0.67 -42.75 11.28
C PRO A 685 -0.84 -41.76 10.12
N PRO A 686 -0.66 -42.18 8.85
CA PRO A 686 -0.74 -41.25 7.71
C PRO A 686 -2.11 -40.58 7.56
N GLU A 687 -3.21 -41.22 7.98
CA GLU A 687 -4.55 -40.64 7.99
C GLU A 687 -4.65 -39.34 8.83
N ASP A 688 -3.98 -39.29 9.98
CA ASP A 688 -4.07 -38.18 10.96
C ASP A 688 -3.16 -36.99 10.62
N VAL A 689 -2.27 -37.17 9.64
CA VAL A 689 -1.19 -36.24 9.32
C VAL A 689 -1.56 -35.37 8.12
N GLU A 690 -1.42 -34.07 8.28
CA GLU A 690 -1.63 -33.05 7.23
C GLU A 690 -0.35 -32.76 6.45
N GLY A 691 0.78 -32.68 7.17
CA GLY A 691 2.09 -32.40 6.59
C GLY A 691 3.20 -33.07 7.37
N THR A 692 4.35 -33.31 6.74
CA THR A 692 5.55 -33.83 7.43
C THR A 692 6.81 -33.24 6.82
N VAL A 693 7.63 -32.63 7.68
CA VAL A 693 9.00 -32.22 7.35
C VAL A 693 9.97 -33.03 8.21
N SER A 694 11.12 -33.39 7.66
CA SER A 694 12.13 -34.16 8.39
C SER A 694 13.54 -33.81 7.94
N GLY A 695 14.49 -33.91 8.87
CA GLY A 695 15.89 -33.57 8.67
C GLY A 695 16.78 -34.60 9.33
N ILE A 696 17.97 -34.79 8.77
CA ILE A 696 18.94 -35.78 9.26
C ILE A 696 20.23 -35.06 9.61
N LYS A 697 20.72 -35.26 10.84
CA LYS A 697 22.01 -34.73 11.30
C LYS A 697 22.78 -35.83 12.03
N ARG A 698 24.10 -35.65 12.12
CA ARG A 698 24.96 -36.48 12.96
C ARG A 698 25.21 -35.74 14.27
N VAL A 699 24.83 -36.35 15.38
CA VAL A 699 24.86 -35.79 16.74
C VAL A 699 26.07 -36.37 17.47
N LEU A 700 27.05 -35.51 17.78
CA LEU A 700 28.28 -35.88 18.48
C LEU A 700 28.29 -35.25 19.89
N ALA A 701 28.97 -35.89 20.83
CA ALA A 701 29.15 -35.32 22.17
C ALA A 701 29.83 -33.94 22.09
N GLY A 702 29.24 -32.94 22.75
CA GLY A 702 29.70 -31.55 22.76
C GLY A 702 29.37 -30.73 21.52
N SER A 703 28.51 -31.20 20.61
CA SER A 703 28.11 -30.43 19.41
C SER A 703 26.78 -29.68 19.60
N ASN A 704 26.75 -28.41 19.20
CA ASN A 704 25.51 -27.69 18.92
C ASN A 704 24.91 -28.23 17.61
N VAL A 705 23.72 -28.79 17.67
CA VAL A 705 23.01 -29.37 16.53
C VAL A 705 21.85 -28.47 16.17
N LYS A 706 21.70 -28.16 14.88
CA LYS A 706 20.56 -27.41 14.33
C LYS A 706 19.94 -28.14 13.15
N TYR A 707 18.63 -28.33 13.22
CA TYR A 707 17.76 -28.74 12.13
C TYR A 707 17.00 -27.51 11.65
N ASP A 708 16.99 -27.32 10.33
CA ASP A 708 16.32 -26.20 9.66
C ASP A 708 15.12 -26.77 8.90
N PHE A 709 13.97 -26.15 9.12
CA PHE A 709 12.67 -26.50 8.56
C PHE A 709 11.95 -25.26 7.98
N SER A 710 12.67 -24.15 7.77
CA SER A 710 12.11 -22.89 7.30
C SER A 710 11.46 -22.96 5.90
N ASP A 711 11.94 -23.84 5.03
CA ASP A 711 11.33 -24.17 3.73
C ASP A 711 10.05 -25.03 3.84
N GLY A 712 9.69 -25.47 5.05
CA GLY A 712 8.51 -26.29 5.32
C GLY A 712 7.22 -25.47 5.41
N GLN A 713 6.11 -26.03 4.94
CA GLN A 713 4.77 -25.44 5.04
C GLN A 713 4.19 -25.42 6.47
N GLY A 714 4.91 -25.95 7.47
CA GLY A 714 4.48 -26.00 8.86
C GLY A 714 4.93 -24.78 9.69
N PRO A 715 4.41 -24.61 10.91
CA PRO A 715 4.78 -23.49 11.78
C PRO A 715 6.16 -23.64 12.44
N VAL A 716 6.76 -24.83 12.47
CA VAL A 716 8.10 -25.05 13.06
C VAL A 716 9.18 -24.72 12.04
N LEU A 717 10.01 -23.73 12.36
CA LEU A 717 11.11 -23.25 11.52
C LEU A 717 12.43 -23.98 11.81
N GLY A 718 12.61 -24.50 13.02
CA GLY A 718 13.84 -25.21 13.37
C GLY A 718 13.82 -25.87 14.74
N ILE A 719 14.79 -26.75 14.97
CA ILE A 719 15.04 -27.40 16.26
C ILE A 719 16.55 -27.34 16.53
N SER A 720 16.95 -26.91 17.72
CA SER A 720 18.36 -26.90 18.13
C SER A 720 18.60 -27.40 19.55
N PHE A 721 19.79 -27.91 19.82
CA PHE A 721 20.23 -28.38 21.15
C PHE A 721 21.75 -28.55 21.22
N ASP A 722 22.29 -28.52 22.44
CA ASP A 722 23.69 -28.83 22.74
C ASP A 722 23.80 -30.28 23.26
N ALA A 723 24.32 -31.19 22.44
CA ALA A 723 24.36 -32.62 22.79
C ALA A 723 25.47 -32.94 23.82
N LYS A 724 25.13 -33.65 24.91
CA LYS A 724 26.10 -34.14 25.91
C LYS A 724 26.79 -35.43 25.45
N ASP A 725 26.06 -36.31 24.77
CA ASP A 725 26.52 -37.61 24.27
C ASP A 725 26.62 -37.68 22.73
N ASP A 726 27.38 -38.65 22.21
CA ASP A 726 27.31 -39.07 20.80
C ASP A 726 26.08 -39.98 20.61
N LYS A 727 25.14 -39.56 19.77
CA LYS A 727 23.92 -40.30 19.43
C LYS A 727 23.94 -40.82 17.99
N GLY A 728 25.06 -40.67 17.26
CA GLY A 728 25.21 -41.12 15.88
C GLY A 728 24.35 -40.31 14.89
N THR A 729 23.72 -40.97 13.93
CA THR A 729 22.81 -40.32 12.97
C THR A 729 21.42 -40.26 13.57
N VAL A 730 20.86 -39.05 13.72
CA VAL A 730 19.54 -38.82 14.31
C VAL A 730 18.64 -38.10 13.31
N VAL A 731 17.41 -38.62 13.16
CA VAL A 731 16.37 -38.03 12.32
C VAL A 731 15.44 -37.20 13.19
N ALA A 732 15.35 -35.90 12.91
CA ALA A 732 14.28 -35.04 13.43
C ALA A 732 13.11 -35.06 12.44
N LYS A 733 11.87 -35.10 12.96
CA LYS A 733 10.64 -35.10 12.17
C LYS A 733 9.59 -34.27 12.89
N VAL A 734 8.95 -33.37 12.15
CA VAL A 734 7.77 -32.61 12.58
C VAL A 734 6.61 -33.05 11.68
N GLN A 735 5.54 -33.54 12.29
CA GLN A 735 4.31 -33.95 11.61
C GLN A 735 3.18 -33.03 12.05
N THR A 736 2.63 -32.23 11.13
CA THR A 736 1.43 -31.43 11.35
C THR A 736 0.21 -32.36 11.38
N LEU A 737 -0.65 -32.23 12.39
CA LEU A 737 -1.80 -33.12 12.59
C LEU A 737 -3.11 -32.42 12.24
N LYS A 738 -4.01 -33.15 11.58
CA LYS A 738 -5.35 -32.67 11.17
C LYS A 738 -6.30 -32.51 12.36
N ASP A 739 -6.25 -33.50 13.26
CA ASP A 739 -7.09 -33.63 14.44
C ASP A 739 -6.23 -34.11 15.62
N LYS A 740 -6.80 -34.04 16.83
CA LYS A 740 -6.15 -34.55 18.04
C LYS A 740 -6.12 -36.09 18.05
N PRO A 741 -5.02 -36.74 18.49
CA PRO A 741 -5.00 -38.19 18.69
C PRO A 741 -6.10 -38.63 19.67
N ASP A 742 -6.68 -39.82 19.43
CA ASP A 742 -7.83 -40.35 20.20
C ASP A 742 -7.61 -40.34 21.73
N ASP A 743 -6.38 -40.62 22.18
CA ASP A 743 -5.98 -40.70 23.60
C ASP A 743 -5.46 -39.36 24.19
N VAL A 744 -5.65 -38.22 23.50
CA VAL A 744 -5.15 -36.90 23.92
C VAL A 744 -6.31 -35.91 24.08
N ASP A 745 -6.48 -35.34 25.27
CA ASP A 745 -7.43 -34.25 25.55
C ASP A 745 -6.97 -32.92 24.91
N ASP A 746 -7.85 -31.92 24.81
CA ASP A 746 -7.47 -30.61 24.26
C ASP A 746 -6.54 -29.81 25.20
N PRO A 747 -5.56 -29.06 24.66
CA PRO A 747 -4.72 -28.17 25.46
C PRO A 747 -5.53 -26.98 26.00
N LYS A 748 -5.08 -26.39 27.10
CA LYS A 748 -5.73 -25.21 27.68
C LYS A 748 -5.30 -23.94 26.94
N GLY A 749 -6.18 -23.44 26.09
CA GLY A 749 -6.01 -22.25 25.24
C GLY A 749 -6.58 -22.53 23.84
N ASN A 750 -6.72 -21.51 23.01
CA ASN A 750 -7.09 -21.70 21.61
C ASN A 750 -5.90 -22.26 20.82
N SER A 751 -6.09 -23.41 20.19
CA SER A 751 -5.05 -24.14 19.46
C SER A 751 -4.84 -23.55 18.07
N TYR A 752 -3.61 -23.13 17.78
CA TYR A 752 -3.19 -22.70 16.44
C TYR A 752 -2.85 -23.89 15.55
N GLN A 753 -1.99 -24.79 16.04
CA GLN A 753 -1.58 -25.98 15.31
C GLN A 753 -1.16 -27.09 16.27
N LEU A 754 -1.74 -28.28 16.08
CA LEU A 754 -1.29 -29.51 16.73
C LEU A 754 -0.23 -30.21 15.87
N MET A 755 0.80 -30.76 16.52
CA MET A 755 1.93 -31.41 15.85
C MET A 755 2.56 -32.53 16.67
N SER A 756 3.11 -33.53 15.99
CA SER A 756 3.99 -34.55 16.60
C SER A 756 5.43 -34.27 16.19
N ILE A 757 6.30 -34.00 17.17
CA ILE A 757 7.72 -33.75 16.94
C ILE A 757 8.52 -34.90 17.55
N THR A 758 9.46 -35.47 16.79
CA THR A 758 10.38 -36.49 17.27
C THR A 758 11.81 -36.17 16.82
N VAL A 759 12.80 -36.46 17.67
CA VAL A 759 14.24 -36.32 17.36
C VAL A 759 14.94 -37.61 17.75
N GLY A 760 14.92 -38.56 16.83
CA GLY A 760 15.19 -39.97 17.10
C GLY A 760 14.07 -40.67 17.87
N SER A 761 14.32 -41.91 18.31
CA SER A 761 13.43 -42.63 19.23
C SER A 761 13.35 -41.95 20.59
N GLU A 762 12.32 -42.25 21.37
CA GLU A 762 12.12 -41.71 22.72
C GLU A 762 13.40 -41.83 23.59
N GLY A 763 13.74 -40.74 24.31
CA GLY A 763 14.97 -40.62 25.08
C GLY A 763 16.26 -40.43 24.27
N THR A 764 16.23 -40.39 22.94
CA THR A 764 17.44 -40.12 22.11
C THR A 764 17.99 -38.73 22.39
N ILE A 765 17.12 -37.72 22.48
CA ILE A 765 17.43 -36.35 22.91
C ILE A 765 16.44 -35.95 24.01
N SER A 766 16.96 -35.61 25.18
CA SER A 766 16.22 -35.10 26.35
C SER A 766 17.14 -34.27 27.24
N ASP A 767 16.57 -33.54 28.20
CA ASP A 767 17.27 -32.78 29.25
C ASP A 767 18.40 -33.56 29.97
N GLU A 768 18.24 -34.88 30.17
CA GLU A 768 19.29 -35.75 30.70
C GLU A 768 20.57 -35.79 29.83
N ASN A 769 20.44 -35.66 28.50
CA ASN A 769 21.53 -35.93 27.55
C ASN A 769 21.78 -34.84 26.48
N ALA A 770 21.06 -33.73 26.56
CA ALA A 770 21.33 -32.48 25.87
C ALA A 770 20.98 -31.28 26.77
N ASP A 771 21.55 -30.10 26.48
CA ASP A 771 21.17 -28.81 27.05
C ASP A 771 20.55 -27.91 25.95
N ASN A 772 19.92 -26.80 26.34
CA ASN A 772 19.43 -25.75 25.45
C ASN A 772 18.54 -26.28 24.30
N ILE A 773 17.64 -27.20 24.60
CA ILE A 773 16.75 -27.83 23.61
C ILE A 773 15.63 -26.85 23.25
N LEU A 774 15.76 -26.23 22.08
CA LEU A 774 14.92 -25.15 21.58
C LEU A 774 14.16 -25.56 20.31
N ILE A 775 12.89 -25.17 20.24
CA ILE A 775 12.06 -25.25 19.03
C ILE A 775 11.77 -23.80 18.58
N GLU A 776 12.14 -23.47 17.34
CA GLU A 776 11.83 -22.18 16.71
C GLU A 776 10.53 -22.33 15.90
N PHE A 777 9.55 -21.44 16.11
CA PHE A 777 8.24 -21.52 15.45
C PHE A 777 7.65 -20.14 15.12
N LYS A 778 6.68 -20.12 14.20
CA LYS A 778 5.95 -18.92 13.77
C LYS A 778 4.44 -19.09 13.93
N VAL A 779 3.73 -17.99 14.17
CA VAL A 779 2.26 -17.90 14.26
C VAL A 779 1.75 -16.80 13.33
N SER A 780 0.75 -17.10 12.50
CA SER A 780 0.17 -16.13 11.58
C SER A 780 -0.59 -15.03 12.33
N LYS A 781 -0.33 -13.77 11.97
CA LYS A 781 -1.06 -12.61 12.50
C LYS A 781 -2.57 -12.69 12.19
N GLU A 782 -2.93 -13.17 11.01
CA GLU A 782 -4.33 -13.41 10.62
C GLU A 782 -5.05 -14.33 11.62
N TRP A 783 -4.38 -15.38 12.12
CA TRP A 783 -4.97 -16.27 13.12
C TRP A 783 -5.11 -15.60 14.48
N VAL A 784 -4.14 -14.78 14.89
CA VAL A 784 -4.17 -14.03 16.16
C VAL A 784 -5.35 -13.07 16.19
N GLU A 785 -5.54 -12.29 15.11
CA GLU A 785 -6.65 -11.35 14.96
C GLU A 785 -8.00 -12.09 14.89
N LYS A 786 -8.12 -13.09 14.01
CA LYS A 786 -9.35 -13.86 13.79
C LYS A 786 -9.89 -14.57 15.03
N ASN A 787 -9.00 -14.97 15.95
CA ASN A 787 -9.37 -15.67 17.18
C ASN A 787 -9.25 -14.78 18.44
N ASN A 788 -9.07 -13.46 18.27
CA ASN A 788 -8.95 -12.48 19.35
C ASN A 788 -7.92 -12.90 20.43
N ILE A 789 -6.72 -13.30 20.01
CA ILE A 789 -5.70 -13.86 20.89
C ILE A 789 -4.81 -12.75 21.46
N ASP A 790 -4.52 -12.77 22.76
CA ASP A 790 -3.50 -11.92 23.36
C ASP A 790 -2.10 -12.43 22.95
N PRO A 791 -1.30 -11.68 22.17
CA PRO A 791 0.00 -12.14 21.69
C PRO A 791 0.98 -12.52 22.82
N SER A 792 0.84 -11.90 24.00
CA SER A 792 1.69 -12.17 25.16
C SER A 792 1.42 -13.54 25.82
N THR A 793 0.30 -14.18 25.49
CA THR A 793 -0.10 -15.50 26.00
C THR A 793 0.32 -16.65 25.08
N ILE A 794 0.79 -16.35 23.86
CA ILE A 794 1.16 -17.34 22.85
C ILE A 794 2.35 -18.16 23.35
N ARG A 795 2.15 -19.48 23.41
CA ARG A 795 3.12 -20.43 23.95
C ARG A 795 3.02 -21.79 23.28
N MET A 796 4.12 -22.53 23.30
CA MET A 796 4.10 -23.94 22.98
C MET A 796 3.71 -24.76 24.22
N THR A 797 2.88 -25.78 24.02
CA THR A 797 2.49 -26.75 25.03
C THR A 797 2.93 -28.13 24.61
N ARG A 798 3.27 -28.98 25.58
CA ARG A 798 3.75 -30.35 25.36
C ARG A 798 2.86 -31.35 26.09
N PHE A 799 2.41 -32.39 25.40
CA PHE A 799 1.68 -33.50 26.03
C PHE A 799 2.65 -34.56 26.56
N HIS A 800 2.68 -34.76 27.87
CA HIS A 800 3.56 -35.73 28.54
C HIS A 800 2.97 -36.18 29.88
N ASP A 801 3.15 -37.46 30.24
CA ASP A 801 2.53 -38.12 31.40
C ASP A 801 0.99 -37.97 31.46
N GLY A 802 0.32 -38.04 30.31
CA GLY A 802 -1.14 -37.97 30.21
C GLY A 802 -1.74 -36.58 30.48
N LYS A 803 -0.94 -35.52 30.38
CA LYS A 803 -1.37 -34.12 30.59
C LYS A 803 -0.62 -33.14 29.69
N TRP A 804 -1.24 -32.02 29.40
CA TRP A 804 -0.59 -30.86 28.79
C TRP A 804 0.25 -30.10 29.80
N GLN A 805 1.40 -29.60 29.35
CA GLN A 805 2.37 -28.82 30.12
C GLN A 805 2.79 -27.61 29.28
N ASP A 806 2.63 -26.40 29.82
CA ASP A 806 3.09 -25.17 29.17
C ASP A 806 4.63 -25.14 29.14
N LEU A 807 5.22 -24.74 28.01
CA LEU A 807 6.67 -24.58 27.87
C LEU A 807 7.07 -23.11 27.91
N PRO A 808 8.22 -22.76 28.54
CA PRO A 808 8.79 -21.42 28.45
C PRO A 808 8.97 -21.03 26.99
N SER A 809 8.20 -20.03 26.56
CA SER A 809 8.11 -19.56 25.18
C SER A 809 8.37 -18.06 25.14
N ASN A 810 9.26 -17.60 24.26
CA ASN A 810 9.63 -16.19 24.14
C ASN A 810 9.46 -15.73 22.69
N GLN A 811 8.83 -14.58 22.47
CA GLN A 811 8.83 -13.93 21.16
C GLN A 811 10.23 -13.39 20.88
N VAL A 812 10.80 -13.70 19.71
CA VAL A 812 12.17 -13.34 19.32
C VAL A 812 12.25 -12.33 18.18
N ARG A 813 11.23 -12.28 17.31
CA ARG A 813 11.05 -11.27 16.26
C ARG A 813 9.62 -11.27 15.74
N GLU A 814 9.35 -10.36 14.82
CA GLU A 814 8.08 -10.20 14.11
C GLU A 814 8.39 -9.78 12.67
N ASP A 815 7.56 -10.20 11.72
CA ASP A 815 7.53 -9.71 10.35
C ASP A 815 6.09 -9.36 9.94
N ASP A 816 5.89 -8.93 8.69
CA ASP A 816 4.59 -8.45 8.19
C ASP A 816 3.47 -9.50 8.27
N GLN A 817 3.80 -10.80 8.28
CA GLN A 817 2.81 -11.90 8.27
C GLN A 817 2.80 -12.73 9.56
N TYR A 818 3.92 -12.81 10.29
CA TYR A 818 4.11 -13.76 11.39
C TYR A 818 4.77 -13.17 12.63
N LEU A 819 4.32 -13.66 13.79
CA LEU A 819 5.02 -13.56 15.07
C LEU A 819 5.96 -14.77 15.23
N HIS A 820 7.24 -14.56 15.58
CA HIS A 820 8.24 -15.65 15.70
C HIS A 820 8.66 -15.86 17.15
N PHE A 821 8.70 -17.12 17.57
CA PHE A 821 8.93 -17.54 18.94
C PHE A 821 9.99 -18.64 19.05
N THR A 822 10.59 -18.76 20.24
CA THR A 822 11.36 -19.93 20.66
C THR A 822 10.75 -20.56 21.90
N ALA A 823 10.66 -21.88 21.95
CA ALA A 823 10.23 -22.64 23.12
C ALA A 823 11.32 -23.59 23.62
N GLU A 824 11.57 -23.57 24.93
CA GLU A 824 12.45 -24.53 25.61
C GLU A 824 11.67 -25.80 25.97
N THR A 825 12.18 -26.98 25.61
CA THR A 825 11.51 -28.26 25.91
C THR A 825 12.44 -29.28 26.57
N PRO A 826 12.00 -30.01 27.62
CA PRO A 826 12.81 -31.09 28.21
C PRO A 826 12.89 -32.35 27.31
N GLY A 827 12.08 -32.44 26.25
CA GLY A 827 12.09 -33.55 25.31
C GLY A 827 11.02 -33.44 24.23
N PHE A 828 10.87 -34.48 23.41
CA PHE A 828 9.98 -34.47 22.23
C PHE A 828 8.78 -35.42 22.40
N SER A 829 7.62 -35.07 21.82
CA SER A 829 6.32 -35.73 21.95
C SER A 829 5.28 -35.07 21.02
N VAL A 830 3.99 -35.17 21.31
CA VAL A 830 2.95 -34.29 20.75
C VAL A 830 3.03 -32.90 21.42
N PHE A 831 2.83 -31.86 20.63
CA PHE A 831 2.83 -30.45 21.01
C PHE A 831 1.62 -29.73 20.40
N SER A 832 1.19 -28.63 21.03
CA SER A 832 0.30 -27.64 20.40
C SER A 832 0.85 -26.24 20.63
N ILE A 833 0.78 -25.38 19.61
CA ILE A 833 0.91 -23.94 19.80
C ILE A 833 -0.46 -23.41 20.20
N VAL A 834 -0.53 -22.72 21.34
CA VAL A 834 -1.79 -22.13 21.85
C VAL A 834 -1.62 -20.67 22.20
N GLY A 835 -2.72 -19.92 22.17
CA GLY A 835 -2.85 -18.61 22.80
C GLY A 835 -4.17 -18.52 23.55
N ASP A 836 -4.25 -17.67 24.56
CA ASP A 836 -5.50 -17.39 25.26
C ASP A 836 -6.17 -16.16 24.65
N GLU A 837 -7.51 -16.16 24.61
CA GLU A 837 -8.30 -14.99 24.17
C GLU A 837 -7.98 -13.76 25.01
N TYR A 838 -7.85 -12.61 24.34
CA TYR A 838 -7.79 -11.30 24.96
C TYR A 838 -9.09 -11.03 25.71
N LYS A 839 -9.02 -11.08 27.03
CA LYS A 839 -10.13 -10.75 27.92
C LYS A 839 -10.00 -9.31 28.36
N GLU A 840 -10.85 -8.44 27.81
CA GLU A 840 -11.19 -7.19 28.49
C GLU A 840 -11.54 -7.50 29.94
N GLY A 841 -11.00 -6.68 30.85
CA GLY A 841 -11.13 -6.90 32.27
C GLY A 841 -12.59 -6.86 32.72
N ILE A 842 -13.13 -8.03 33.08
CA ILE A 842 -14.33 -8.09 33.92
C ILE A 842 -13.92 -7.57 35.30
N GLU A 843 -14.26 -6.33 35.60
CA GLU A 843 -14.49 -5.91 36.98
C GLU A 843 -15.66 -6.74 37.54
N GLU A 844 -15.40 -7.62 38.49
CA GLU A 844 -16.41 -8.12 39.43
C GLU A 844 -15.76 -8.44 40.80
N PRO A 845 -16.53 -8.44 41.91
CA PRO A 845 -16.35 -7.35 42.86
C PRO A 845 -15.85 -7.81 44.24
N ILE A 846 -15.35 -6.87 45.04
CA ILE A 846 -15.16 -7.08 46.49
C ILE A 846 -15.91 -6.02 47.28
N ALA A 847 -16.92 -6.46 48.03
CA ALA A 847 -17.63 -5.63 49.00
C ALA A 847 -17.02 -5.77 50.41
N GLU A 848 -16.55 -4.64 50.93
CA GLU A 848 -16.43 -4.19 52.34
C GLU A 848 -15.97 -5.14 53.49
N GLN A 849 -14.80 -4.77 54.02
CA GLN A 849 -14.49 -4.51 55.45
C GLN A 849 -14.26 -5.65 56.48
N PRO A 850 -13.60 -5.37 57.64
CA PRO A 850 -12.95 -4.12 58.11
C PRO A 850 -11.47 -4.22 58.58
N GLU A 851 -10.89 -3.03 58.81
CA GLU A 851 -9.88 -2.60 59.83
C GLU A 851 -8.80 -3.58 60.35
N ASP A 852 -7.53 -3.14 60.32
CA ASP A 852 -6.84 -2.75 61.56
C ASP A 852 -5.69 -1.74 61.29
N GLU A 853 -5.31 -0.99 62.34
CA GLU A 853 -4.53 0.26 62.26
C GLU A 853 -2.99 0.14 62.50
N GLU A 854 -2.29 1.22 62.10
CA GLU A 854 -1.12 1.84 62.74
C GLU A 854 0.26 1.12 62.91
N THR A 855 1.25 1.69 62.19
CA THR A 855 2.51 2.31 62.72
C THR A 855 3.88 1.61 62.75
N THR A 856 4.87 2.47 62.43
CA THR A 856 6.25 2.63 62.93
C THR A 856 7.48 1.95 62.27
N ASP A 857 8.46 2.84 62.03
CA ASP A 857 9.92 2.73 62.07
C ASP A 857 10.75 2.19 60.87
N GLU A 858 11.32 3.18 60.15
CA GLU A 858 12.66 3.20 59.52
C GLU A 858 13.79 3.22 60.61
N PRO A 859 15.12 3.18 60.33
CA PRO A 859 15.86 3.23 59.04
C PRO A 859 17.11 2.30 58.92
N ALA A 860 17.95 2.59 57.90
CA ALA A 860 19.42 2.37 57.82
C ALA A 860 19.94 0.98 57.35
N SER A 861 21.06 0.84 56.60
CA SER A 861 21.96 1.81 55.90
C SER A 861 23.05 1.06 55.09
N GLU A 862 23.57 1.65 53.99
CA GLU A 862 24.94 1.49 53.39
C GLU A 862 25.41 0.04 53.01
N THR A 863 26.24 -0.27 51.99
CA THR A 863 27.37 0.34 51.25
C THR A 863 27.43 -0.30 49.84
N GLU A 864 27.69 0.41 48.73
CA GLU A 864 28.97 0.89 48.15
C GLU A 864 29.69 -0.06 47.14
N ASN A 865 30.04 0.51 45.98
CA ASN A 865 31.18 0.20 45.08
C ASN A 865 31.24 -1.06 44.16
N ALA A 866 31.10 -0.80 42.84
CA ALA A 866 32.23 -0.62 41.88
C ALA A 866 32.39 -1.54 40.64
N GLN A 867 32.57 -0.86 39.50
CA GLN A 867 33.47 -1.16 38.35
C GLN A 867 33.18 -2.32 37.37
N THR A 868 32.60 -1.93 36.23
CA THR A 868 33.03 -2.42 34.89
C THR A 868 34.42 -1.90 34.52
N PRO A 869 35.18 -2.71 33.75
CA PRO A 869 35.73 -2.24 32.47
C PRO A 869 35.56 -3.32 31.37
N GLY A 870 35.44 -3.02 30.07
CA GLY A 870 35.72 -1.77 29.35
C GLY A 870 36.75 -2.02 28.23
N PHE A 871 36.86 -1.09 27.27
CA PHE A 871 37.83 -1.06 26.14
C PHE A 871 37.47 -1.99 24.94
N THR A 872 37.62 -1.61 23.66
CA THR A 872 38.30 -0.46 22.99
C THR A 872 37.83 -0.40 21.50
N ALA A 873 37.94 0.63 20.64
CA ALA A 873 38.57 1.97 20.69
C ALA A 873 38.28 2.83 19.41
N ILE A 874 38.34 4.18 19.54
CA ILE A 874 39.13 5.16 18.69
C ILE A 874 38.65 5.44 17.24
N PHE A 875 38.61 6.67 16.67
CA PHE A 875 38.76 8.09 17.08
C PHE A 875 38.38 9.00 15.85
N ALA A 876 38.41 10.35 15.76
CA ALA A 876 38.70 11.51 16.65
C ALA A 876 38.10 12.81 16.04
N VAL A 877 37.32 13.64 16.77
CA VAL A 877 37.67 14.92 17.45
C VAL A 877 37.57 16.22 16.63
N ALA A 878 36.72 17.16 17.11
CA ALA A 878 37.05 18.58 17.33
C ALA A 878 36.04 19.32 18.26
N LEU A 879 36.43 19.50 19.53
CA LEU A 879 36.37 20.73 20.40
C LEU A 879 35.08 21.61 20.39
N ILE A 880 34.31 21.86 21.47
CA ILE A 880 34.51 22.16 22.92
C ILE A 880 35.10 23.53 23.27
N ALA A 881 34.27 24.45 23.81
CA ALA A 881 34.42 25.22 25.07
C ALA A 881 33.29 26.28 25.19
N GLY A 882 32.76 26.67 26.36
CA GLY A 882 33.11 26.34 27.75
C GLY A 882 31.93 26.58 28.73
N ALA A 883 32.16 26.40 30.04
CA ALA A 883 31.10 26.06 31.01
C ALA A 883 30.96 27.00 32.22
N ALA A 884 29.73 27.05 32.75
CA ALA A 884 29.29 26.99 34.16
C ALA A 884 29.78 27.97 35.27
N LEU A 885 28.84 28.23 36.20
CA LEU A 885 28.96 28.88 37.54
C LEU A 885 29.14 30.42 37.49
N ILE A 886 28.43 31.24 38.28
CA ILE A 886 28.48 31.28 39.76
C ILE A 886 27.23 32.00 40.38
N MET A 887 26.76 31.46 41.51
CA MET A 887 26.03 32.07 42.66
C MET A 887 24.63 32.76 42.54
N ARG A 888 23.78 32.21 43.39
CA ARG A 888 22.55 32.71 44.05
C ARG A 888 22.72 34.08 44.76
N LYS A 889 21.60 34.82 44.77
CA LYS A 889 21.06 35.78 45.77
C LYS A 889 21.10 37.29 45.44
N ASP A 890 19.91 37.88 45.67
CA ASP A 890 19.48 39.29 45.71
C ASP A 890 19.54 40.08 44.38
#